data_AF-A0A8H5I626-F1
#
_entry.id   AF-A0A8H5I626-F1
#
_cell.length_a   1.000
_cell.length_b   1.000
_cell.length_c   1.000
_cell.angle_alpha   90.00
_cell.angle_beta   90.00
_cell.angle_gamma   90.00
#
_symmetry.space_group_name_H-M   'P 1'
#
loop_
_entity.id
_entity.type
_entity.pdbx_description
1 polymer ?
#
loop_
_entity_poly.entity_id
_entity_poly.type
_entity_poly.pdbx_seq_one_letter_code
_entity_poly.pdbx_strand_id
1 'polypeptide(L)'
;MAPARGKVAFVTGANGITGNAIIEHLIRKPESEWSKIIITSRRVPKQSLWQDHRVRFIALDFLNPVEELIQRMAPLCHDVTHAFFTSYVHTADFAKLRDSNIPLFHNFLVAIDIVAASTLQRVCLQTGGKYYGPHLGPTEVPLHEEMGRYEDKGENFYYPQEDFLSTLAAKRSWNWNVIRPNAIIGYTPAGNGMSMALTLAIYMLVCREMGVPPMFPGNKFFFNQCVDDSSYAPSIADLSVWAVTDEHTENEAFNHQNGDVFVWKQLWGKLGQYFGIEVPEFTEWVAEGDQQRMANNFLMTDWHKGKKQVWERVVAKYGGQLEAFEWGTWDFFDWAVGKAWLTIGSVGKARKFGWKRYDDTYDTYVETFRAFENAGVLPYADVLRAEKNKSQSTQASLAPHPYDAVTLMKAKVKKEPNGVATNGVNQEGLKNGLHHGHVDNGDLATIDGLNVRSAALDQQSSRSNITNHTRLDFKAVMEKPEVEHLSNDEKSDGSRVVDKFPPEARAEAGVLLQVERAEGTSLRLANDGHTVLLPQPTDDPYDPLNWSSRKKHLILLVVAWAALTSDFTSAAGSAPVILQAAEWHKSPNSVNHNNSINVLMMAIGGLIWVPMTSVIGRAPTLFWSTFLGLIFSILSSVSTDFEMFMGVRAIQGLFLTSGQTIAIAFIKDIFFFHERARKIGLWALMYITSPYWGPLLANFVIGETHQWQDAFWLGVGVNGISLLLILAFLDETWYNRDLPSSAQPARGQGFFSRLIRLTGLWQMKHHSGYFESVFDAYKRVLLILSKPVILLVLFAYFMCFAWAIGVNISTAILFGLPQAMGGYGYSFTQLGYLHFAPIVGVFLGEVFGHFFNDHLTRRYVRKHNGVFEPEARLTTIYISAIPMIAGLVLMGQALHKHLSVAAIVVGWGMHAFGIMLASVAVASYLLDAYPSAPAEVCGLTNVFRALSGFSVGYYQQPWGAKVGYDVSFGTQACIVAASMILIAIVHRFGHQLRLKFGQIR
;
A
#
# COMPACT_ATOMS: atom_id res chain seq x y z
N MET A 1 18.78 5.51 44.39
CA MET A 1 17.42 6.08 44.31
C MET A 1 16.44 5.03 44.82
N ALA A 2 15.33 5.43 45.45
CA ALA A 2 14.21 4.51 45.65
C ALA A 2 13.57 4.19 44.27
N PRO A 3 12.95 3.00 44.08
CA PRO A 3 12.18 2.74 42.86
C PRO A 3 11.04 3.76 42.75
N ALA A 4 10.79 4.25 41.53
CA ALA A 4 9.68 5.17 41.28
C ALA A 4 8.35 4.46 41.58
N ARG A 5 7.55 5.02 42.48
CA ARG A 5 6.22 4.49 42.84
C ARG A 5 5.28 4.69 41.65
N GLY A 6 4.75 3.59 41.10
CA GLY A 6 3.83 3.61 39.97
C GLY A 6 2.59 4.49 40.23
N LYS A 7 2.05 5.09 39.17
CA LYS A 7 0.93 6.06 39.22
C LYS A 7 -0.30 5.46 39.90
N VAL A 8 -1.17 6.33 40.43
CA VAL A 8 -2.43 5.94 41.05
C VAL A 8 -3.58 6.60 40.30
N ALA A 9 -4.45 5.77 39.74
CA ALA A 9 -5.63 6.22 39.00
C ALA A 9 -6.85 6.39 39.92
N PHE A 10 -7.70 7.38 39.61
CA PHE A 10 -9.04 7.52 40.16
C PHE A 10 -10.06 7.66 39.01
N VAL A 11 -10.85 6.61 38.75
CA VAL A 11 -11.77 6.55 37.60
C VAL A 11 -13.22 6.69 38.07
N THR A 12 -13.90 7.76 37.63
CA THR A 12 -15.32 7.96 37.89
C THR A 12 -16.18 7.36 36.77
N GLY A 13 -17.37 6.89 37.12
CA GLY A 13 -18.31 6.30 36.17
C GLY A 13 -18.03 4.83 35.87
N ALA A 14 -17.56 4.04 36.86
CA ALA A 14 -17.10 2.66 36.65
C ALA A 14 -18.11 1.69 35.98
N ASN A 15 -19.42 1.95 36.06
CA ASN A 15 -20.46 1.18 35.35
C ASN A 15 -20.78 1.72 33.94
N GLY A 16 -20.30 2.90 33.59
CA GLY A 16 -20.53 3.56 32.30
C GLY A 16 -19.56 3.09 31.22
N ILE A 17 -19.91 3.38 29.97
CA ILE A 17 -19.25 2.87 28.76
C ILE A 17 -17.73 3.17 28.72
N THR A 18 -17.31 4.43 28.89
CA THR A 18 -15.87 4.78 28.93
C THR A 18 -15.21 4.43 30.26
N GLY A 19 -15.90 4.59 31.39
CA GLY A 19 -15.35 4.27 32.71
C GLY A 19 -14.95 2.80 32.84
N ASN A 20 -15.79 1.88 32.37
CA ASN A 20 -15.46 0.46 32.24
C ASN A 20 -14.22 0.25 31.36
N ALA A 21 -14.19 0.89 30.18
CA ALA A 21 -13.08 0.75 29.22
C ALA A 21 -11.73 1.31 29.74
N ILE A 22 -11.75 2.41 30.52
CA ILE A 22 -10.54 2.96 31.16
C ILE A 22 -10.02 2.01 32.24
N ILE A 23 -10.89 1.43 33.08
CA ILE A 23 -10.49 0.44 34.09
C ILE A 23 -9.86 -0.78 33.39
N GLU A 24 -10.51 -1.28 32.34
CA GLU A 24 -10.00 -2.36 31.49
C GLU A 24 -8.68 -2.04 30.77
N HIS A 25 -8.42 -0.79 30.41
CA HIS A 25 -7.15 -0.39 29.82
C HIS A 25 -6.04 -0.32 30.88
N LEU A 26 -6.34 0.25 32.06
CA LEU A 26 -5.38 0.41 33.17
C LEU A 26 -4.94 -0.94 33.76
N ILE A 27 -5.84 -1.93 33.92
CA ILE A 27 -5.45 -3.27 34.40
C ILE A 27 -4.52 -4.00 33.42
N ARG A 28 -4.55 -3.67 32.12
CA ARG A 28 -3.64 -4.21 31.11
C ARG A 28 -2.26 -3.53 31.10
N LYS A 29 -2.06 -2.45 31.87
CA LYS A 29 -0.76 -1.81 32.10
C LYS A 29 -0.02 -2.44 33.28
N PRO A 30 1.32 -2.48 33.28
CA PRO A 30 2.10 -3.08 34.35
C PRO A 30 1.99 -2.31 35.67
N GLU A 31 2.17 -3.00 36.80
CA GLU A 31 2.10 -2.41 38.15
C GLU A 31 3.15 -1.32 38.40
N SER A 32 4.29 -1.40 37.72
CA SER A 32 5.33 -0.36 37.70
C SER A 32 4.87 0.96 37.06
N GLU A 33 3.89 0.91 36.15
CA GLU A 33 3.28 2.09 35.55
C GLU A 33 2.07 2.56 36.39
N TRP A 34 1.20 1.63 36.80
CA TRP A 34 -0.02 1.87 37.59
C TRP A 34 -0.12 0.93 38.79
N SER A 35 0.15 1.44 39.98
CA SER A 35 0.24 0.67 41.23
C SER A 35 -1.08 0.47 41.96
N LYS A 36 -2.04 1.40 41.78
CA LYS A 36 -3.38 1.35 42.37
C LYS A 36 -4.41 1.98 41.43
N ILE A 37 -5.58 1.35 41.31
CA ILE A 37 -6.68 1.83 40.46
C ILE A 37 -7.93 1.98 41.34
N ILE A 38 -8.23 3.20 41.76
CA ILE A 38 -9.43 3.51 42.52
C ILE A 38 -10.57 3.75 41.52
N ILE A 39 -11.72 3.11 41.76
CA ILE A 39 -12.88 3.15 40.86
C ILE A 39 -14.13 3.58 41.63
N THR A 40 -14.98 4.40 41.03
CA THR A 40 -16.18 4.89 41.71
C THR A 40 -17.42 4.98 40.85
N SER A 41 -18.54 4.62 41.47
CA SER A 41 -19.91 4.86 40.99
C SER A 41 -20.89 4.64 42.14
N ARG A 42 -22.11 5.19 42.01
CA ARG A 42 -23.18 5.16 43.04
C ARG A 42 -23.65 3.76 43.43
N ARG A 43 -23.38 2.76 42.59
CA ARG A 43 -23.72 1.34 42.78
C ARG A 43 -22.46 0.53 42.52
N VAL A 44 -22.22 -0.51 43.31
CA VAL A 44 -21.15 -1.49 43.05
C VAL A 44 -21.35 -2.11 41.66
N PRO A 45 -20.29 -2.27 40.83
CA PRO A 45 -20.40 -3.04 39.58
C PRO A 45 -20.92 -4.45 39.84
N LYS A 46 -22.04 -4.81 39.21
CA LYS A 46 -22.71 -6.11 39.44
C LYS A 46 -21.89 -7.31 38.95
N GLN A 47 -21.15 -7.14 37.86
CA GLN A 47 -20.21 -8.12 37.35
C GLN A 47 -18.79 -7.63 37.65
N SER A 48 -18.10 -8.25 38.60
CA SER A 48 -16.68 -8.00 38.86
C SER A 48 -15.82 -8.73 37.82
N LEU A 49 -15.85 -8.25 36.57
CA LEU A 49 -15.10 -8.81 35.45
C LEU A 49 -13.57 -8.72 35.65
N TRP A 50 -13.12 -7.83 36.55
CA TRP A 50 -11.71 -7.57 36.82
C TRP A 50 -11.27 -8.25 38.13
N GLN A 51 -10.54 -9.35 38.03
CA GLN A 51 -9.83 -9.97 39.17
C GLN A 51 -8.42 -9.38 39.31
N ASP A 52 -8.32 -8.05 39.43
CA ASP A 52 -7.04 -7.34 39.58
C ASP A 52 -6.88 -6.82 41.02
N HIS A 53 -5.80 -7.24 41.67
CA HIS A 53 -5.50 -6.95 43.07
C HIS A 53 -5.22 -5.45 43.35
N ARG A 54 -5.03 -4.61 42.32
CA ARG A 54 -4.81 -3.16 42.42
C ARG A 54 -6.10 -2.35 42.43
N VAL A 55 -7.24 -2.95 42.03
CA VAL A 55 -8.52 -2.26 41.88
C VAL A 55 -9.20 -2.07 43.25
N ARG A 56 -9.66 -0.85 43.55
CA ARG A 56 -10.33 -0.49 44.82
C ARG A 56 -11.61 0.29 44.53
N PHE A 57 -12.76 -0.26 44.91
CA PHE A 57 -14.05 0.41 44.73
C PHE A 57 -14.40 1.33 45.91
N ILE A 58 -14.93 2.52 45.60
CA ILE A 58 -15.57 3.42 46.57
C ILE A 58 -16.93 3.91 46.04
N ALA A 59 -17.98 3.80 46.85
CA ALA A 59 -19.31 4.30 46.50
C ALA A 59 -19.43 5.80 46.82
N LEU A 60 -19.56 6.62 45.78
CA LEU A 60 -19.75 8.08 45.86
C LEU A 60 -20.94 8.49 44.97
N ASP A 61 -21.66 9.52 45.40
CA ASP A 61 -22.56 10.32 44.55
C ASP A 61 -22.06 11.76 44.62
N PHE A 62 -21.57 12.31 43.50
CA PHE A 62 -20.98 13.66 43.49
C PHE A 62 -22.02 14.79 43.61
N LEU A 63 -23.32 14.46 43.67
CA LEU A 63 -24.36 15.43 44.04
C LEU A 63 -24.47 15.64 45.57
N ASN A 64 -23.81 14.82 46.38
CA ASN A 64 -23.69 15.05 47.83
C ASN A 64 -22.76 16.25 48.15
N PRO A 65 -22.85 16.83 49.36
CA PRO A 65 -21.96 17.90 49.80
C PRO A 65 -20.47 17.54 49.72
N VAL A 66 -19.64 18.51 49.38
CA VAL A 66 -18.20 18.35 49.15
C VAL A 66 -17.48 17.86 50.41
N GLU A 67 -17.93 18.27 51.59
CA GLU A 67 -17.41 17.87 52.88
C GLU A 67 -17.60 16.37 53.14
N GLU A 68 -18.74 15.80 52.70
CA GLU A 68 -19.01 14.37 52.80
C GLU A 68 -18.16 13.57 51.81
N LEU A 69 -17.99 14.09 50.59
CA LEU A 69 -17.12 13.50 49.58
C LEU A 69 -15.67 13.44 50.06
N ILE A 70 -15.14 14.53 50.63
CA ILE A 70 -13.79 14.59 51.22
C ILE A 70 -13.64 13.54 52.34
N GLN A 71 -14.59 13.49 53.28
CA GLN A 71 -14.56 12.51 54.38
C GLN A 71 -14.56 11.05 53.89
N ARG A 72 -15.35 10.73 52.85
CA ARG A 72 -15.38 9.40 52.24
C ARG A 72 -14.11 9.09 51.44
N MET A 73 -13.55 10.06 50.72
CA MET A 73 -12.43 9.86 49.80
C MET A 73 -11.07 9.82 50.52
N ALA A 74 -10.85 10.60 51.58
CA ALA A 74 -9.56 10.74 52.26
C ALA A 74 -8.86 9.42 52.66
N PRO A 75 -9.55 8.39 53.20
CA PRO A 75 -8.92 7.13 53.59
C PRO A 75 -8.28 6.35 52.43
N LEU A 76 -8.77 6.54 51.19
CA LEU A 76 -8.35 5.75 50.02
C LEU A 76 -7.62 6.57 48.96
N CYS A 77 -7.94 7.85 48.80
CA CYS A 77 -7.62 8.63 47.59
C CYS A 77 -6.48 9.65 47.78
N HIS A 78 -5.86 9.71 48.96
CA HIS A 78 -4.81 10.69 49.28
C HIS A 78 -3.50 10.53 48.48
N ASP A 79 -3.29 9.39 47.82
CA ASP A 79 -2.14 9.11 46.95
C ASP A 79 -2.50 9.04 45.45
N VAL A 80 -3.70 9.51 45.06
CA VAL A 80 -4.10 9.62 43.65
C VAL A 80 -3.20 10.60 42.91
N THR A 81 -2.68 10.18 41.75
CA THR A 81 -1.87 11.06 40.90
C THR A 81 -2.59 11.44 39.60
N HIS A 82 -3.48 10.59 39.08
CA HIS A 82 -4.22 10.85 37.83
C HIS A 82 -5.71 10.56 38.02
N ALA A 83 -6.58 11.54 37.74
CA ALA A 83 -8.03 11.38 37.86
C ALA A 83 -8.71 11.41 36.49
N PHE A 84 -9.67 10.50 36.26
CA PHE A 84 -10.44 10.37 35.02
C PHE A 84 -11.93 10.54 35.32
N PHE A 85 -12.53 11.62 34.82
CA PHE A 85 -13.95 11.90 34.99
C PHE A 85 -14.76 11.43 33.76
N THR A 86 -15.54 10.35 33.94
CA THR A 86 -16.50 9.86 32.93
C THR A 86 -17.92 9.68 33.49
N SER A 87 -18.19 10.24 34.68
CA SER A 87 -19.54 10.28 35.25
C SER A 87 -20.45 11.23 34.50
N TYR A 88 -21.69 10.81 34.25
CA TYR A 88 -22.71 11.59 33.56
C TYR A 88 -24.10 11.26 34.13
N VAL A 89 -24.95 12.28 34.27
CA VAL A 89 -26.38 12.15 34.58
C VAL A 89 -27.17 12.47 33.31
N HIS A 90 -27.80 11.47 32.71
CA HIS A 90 -28.61 11.63 31.52
C HIS A 90 -30.06 12.00 31.88
N THR A 91 -30.59 13.03 31.20
CA THR A 91 -32.02 13.35 31.10
C THR A 91 -32.30 13.89 29.70
N ALA A 92 -33.52 13.76 29.19
CA ALA A 92 -33.94 14.30 27.89
C ALA A 92 -34.15 15.83 27.88
N ASP A 93 -33.99 16.47 29.04
CA ASP A 93 -34.22 17.90 29.28
C ASP A 93 -32.86 18.61 29.44
N PHE A 94 -32.55 19.54 28.53
CA PHE A 94 -31.25 20.23 28.49
C PHE A 94 -30.96 21.10 29.72
N ALA A 95 -31.98 21.76 30.28
CA ALA A 95 -31.81 22.52 31.52
C ALA A 95 -31.49 21.57 32.70
N LYS A 96 -32.21 20.45 32.82
CA LYS A 96 -31.93 19.44 33.85
C LYS A 96 -30.59 18.73 33.64
N LEU A 97 -30.14 18.53 32.40
CA LEU A 97 -28.78 18.04 32.11
C LEU A 97 -27.73 18.99 32.70
N ARG A 98 -27.86 20.29 32.46
CA ARG A 98 -26.94 21.30 32.98
C ARG A 98 -26.97 21.37 34.50
N ASP A 99 -28.16 21.54 35.06
CA ASP A 99 -28.36 21.73 36.49
C ASP A 99 -27.93 20.49 37.31
N SER A 100 -27.87 19.31 36.67
CA SER A 100 -27.29 18.09 37.25
C SER A 100 -25.78 17.96 37.03
N ASN A 101 -25.26 18.17 35.82
CA ASN A 101 -23.88 17.80 35.47
C ASN A 101 -22.82 18.86 35.83
N ILE A 102 -23.20 20.14 35.97
CA ILE A 102 -22.28 21.17 36.51
C ILE A 102 -21.87 20.84 37.96
N PRO A 103 -22.80 20.71 38.94
CA PRO A 103 -22.42 20.38 40.31
C PRO A 103 -21.76 19.01 40.44
N LEU A 104 -22.17 18.01 39.63
CA LEU A 104 -21.56 16.69 39.60
C LEU A 104 -20.04 16.73 39.33
N PHE A 105 -19.61 17.57 38.39
CA PHE A 105 -18.18 17.72 38.08
C PHE A 105 -17.48 18.67 39.08
N HIS A 106 -18.11 19.80 39.42
CA HIS A 106 -17.57 20.75 40.40
C HIS A 106 -17.23 20.07 41.73
N ASN A 107 -18.17 19.32 42.30
CA ASN A 107 -18.02 18.68 43.60
C ASN A 107 -16.99 17.55 43.57
N PHE A 108 -16.94 16.77 42.48
CA PHE A 108 -15.86 15.81 42.23
C PHE A 108 -14.49 16.51 42.23
N LEU A 109 -14.35 17.60 41.45
CA LEU A 109 -13.06 18.23 41.22
C LEU A 109 -12.54 18.90 42.49
N VAL A 110 -13.39 19.59 43.25
CA VAL A 110 -13.02 20.17 44.56
C VAL A 110 -12.67 19.07 45.56
N ALA A 111 -13.41 17.96 45.61
CA ALA A 111 -13.12 16.88 46.54
C ALA A 111 -11.79 16.16 46.23
N ILE A 112 -11.47 15.90 44.96
CA ILE A 112 -10.19 15.26 44.60
C ILE A 112 -9.01 16.24 44.72
N ASP A 113 -9.19 17.52 44.38
CA ASP A 113 -8.17 18.57 44.55
C ASP A 113 -7.78 18.74 46.03
N ILE A 114 -8.73 18.68 46.96
CA ILE A 114 -8.46 18.78 48.40
C ILE A 114 -7.86 17.46 48.94
N VAL A 115 -8.38 16.31 48.56
CA VAL A 115 -7.93 15.01 49.10
C VAL A 115 -6.55 14.59 48.57
N ALA A 116 -6.24 14.89 47.31
CA ALA A 116 -4.98 14.54 46.66
C ALA A 116 -4.07 15.76 46.42
N ALA A 117 -4.23 16.83 47.21
CA ALA A 117 -3.59 18.14 47.00
C ALA A 117 -2.05 18.12 46.84
N SER A 118 -1.37 17.11 47.38
CA SER A 118 0.09 16.94 47.33
C SER A 118 0.57 15.85 46.37
N THR A 119 -0.34 15.15 45.69
CA THR A 119 -0.06 13.96 44.87
C THR A 119 -0.67 14.01 43.48
N LEU A 120 -1.75 14.76 43.28
CA LEU A 120 -2.42 14.95 41.99
C LEU A 120 -1.50 15.64 40.98
N GLN A 121 -1.45 15.10 39.77
CA GLN A 121 -0.61 15.54 38.64
C GLN A 121 -1.44 15.84 37.38
N ARG A 122 -2.52 15.06 37.17
CA ARG A 122 -3.35 15.11 35.96
C ARG A 122 -4.84 14.92 36.23
N VAL A 123 -5.68 15.70 35.57
CA VAL A 123 -7.14 15.52 35.55
C VAL A 123 -7.67 15.46 34.11
N CYS A 124 -8.19 14.30 33.72
CA CYS A 124 -8.89 14.10 32.44
C CYS A 124 -10.40 14.24 32.61
N LEU A 125 -11.01 15.15 31.87
CA LEU A 125 -12.47 15.33 31.76
C LEU A 125 -12.94 14.77 30.40
N GLN A 126 -13.88 13.83 30.38
CA GLN A 126 -14.59 13.49 29.15
C GLN A 126 -15.81 14.40 28.97
N THR A 127 -15.88 15.10 27.85
CA THR A 127 -17.07 15.84 27.40
C THR A 127 -17.71 15.10 26.20
N GLY A 128 -17.64 15.63 24.99
CA GLY A 128 -18.13 14.96 23.77
C GLY A 128 -18.44 15.90 22.60
N GLY A 129 -18.81 15.32 21.45
CA GLY A 129 -19.07 16.03 20.19
C GLY A 129 -20.18 17.09 20.27
N LYS A 130 -21.05 17.05 21.30
CA LYS A 130 -22.00 18.15 21.59
C LYS A 130 -21.31 19.51 21.86
N TYR A 131 -19.99 19.53 22.10
CA TYR A 131 -19.17 20.74 22.17
C TYR A 131 -19.28 21.66 20.92
N TYR A 132 -19.60 21.08 19.76
CA TYR A 132 -19.60 21.75 18.46
C TYR A 132 -21.02 22.00 17.89
N GLY A 133 -22.06 21.83 18.71
CA GLY A 133 -23.46 22.07 18.33
C GLY A 133 -24.21 21.03 17.47
N PRO A 134 -23.70 19.83 17.10
CA PRO A 134 -24.34 18.95 16.10
C PRO A 134 -25.68 18.33 16.52
N HIS A 135 -26.21 18.69 17.69
CA HIS A 135 -27.50 18.26 18.22
C HIS A 135 -28.58 19.35 18.14
N LEU A 136 -28.22 20.59 17.80
CA LEU A 136 -29.16 21.69 17.53
C LEU A 136 -29.51 21.77 16.03
N GLY A 137 -28.64 21.24 15.17
CA GLY A 137 -28.79 21.22 13.72
C GLY A 137 -27.46 20.95 13.02
N PRO A 138 -27.37 21.21 11.71
CA PRO A 138 -26.11 21.18 10.96
C PRO A 138 -25.08 22.14 11.55
N THR A 139 -23.82 21.71 11.57
CA THR A 139 -22.66 22.50 12.04
C THR A 139 -21.51 22.37 11.04
N GLU A 140 -20.45 23.16 11.22
CA GLU A 140 -19.24 23.07 10.38
C GLU A 140 -18.57 21.70 10.53
N VAL A 141 -18.08 21.12 9.43
CA VAL A 141 -17.40 19.82 9.42
C VAL A 141 -16.12 19.86 8.58
N PRO A 142 -15.02 19.19 9.00
CA PRO A 142 -14.94 18.30 10.16
C PRO A 142 -14.79 19.03 11.50
N LEU A 143 -15.44 18.52 12.56
CA LEU A 143 -15.34 19.07 13.92
C LEU A 143 -13.88 19.07 14.40
N HIS A 144 -13.32 20.21 14.79
CA HIS A 144 -11.92 20.30 15.24
C HIS A 144 -11.77 21.15 16.50
N GLU A 145 -10.75 20.87 17.31
CA GLU A 145 -10.64 21.40 18.68
C GLU A 145 -10.39 22.92 18.74
N GLU A 146 -9.95 23.50 17.61
CA GLU A 146 -9.78 24.96 17.39
C GLU A 146 -11.12 25.69 17.12
N MET A 147 -12.25 24.98 16.98
CA MET A 147 -13.57 25.60 16.80
C MET A 147 -14.02 26.38 18.05
N GLY A 148 -14.61 27.56 17.83
CA GLY A 148 -15.19 28.37 18.89
C GLY A 148 -16.42 27.72 19.54
N ARG A 149 -16.74 28.19 20.75
CA ARG A 149 -17.99 27.83 21.44
C ARG A 149 -19.19 28.44 20.70
N TYR A 150 -20.28 27.67 20.53
CA TYR A 150 -21.53 28.20 19.98
C TYR A 150 -22.41 28.78 21.10
N GLU A 151 -23.29 29.71 20.74
CA GLU A 151 -24.25 30.31 21.67
C GLU A 151 -25.54 29.48 21.73
N ASP A 152 -25.95 29.10 22.95
CA ASP A 152 -27.13 28.26 23.19
C ASP A 152 -27.96 28.67 24.42
N LYS A 153 -27.73 29.89 24.94
CA LYS A 153 -28.29 30.44 26.18
C LYS A 153 -27.73 29.79 27.45
N GLY A 154 -26.60 29.08 27.35
CA GLY A 154 -25.97 28.40 28.46
C GLY A 154 -26.69 27.11 28.84
N GLU A 155 -27.01 26.28 27.84
CA GLU A 155 -27.55 24.92 28.02
C GLU A 155 -26.43 23.85 27.97
N ASN A 156 -25.38 24.07 27.17
CA ASN A 156 -24.22 23.20 27.07
C ASN A 156 -23.30 23.26 28.31
N PHE A 157 -23.56 22.33 29.22
CA PHE A 157 -22.82 22.18 30.47
C PHE A 157 -21.34 21.82 30.33
N TYR A 158 -20.86 21.45 29.13
CA TYR A 158 -19.43 21.23 28.92
C TYR A 158 -18.61 22.52 29.09
N TYR A 159 -19.14 23.69 28.72
CA TYR A 159 -18.37 24.93 28.79
C TYR A 159 -18.06 25.33 30.25
N PRO A 160 -19.03 25.36 31.19
CA PRO A 160 -18.74 25.58 32.60
C PRO A 160 -17.84 24.50 33.24
N GLN A 161 -17.86 23.26 32.73
CA GLN A 161 -16.95 22.21 33.20
C GLN A 161 -15.51 22.46 32.74
N GLU A 162 -15.28 22.80 31.47
CA GLU A 162 -13.96 23.20 30.96
C GLU A 162 -13.44 24.48 31.66
N ASP A 163 -14.30 25.49 31.83
CA ASP A 163 -13.94 26.75 32.48
C ASP A 163 -13.56 26.56 33.95
N PHE A 164 -14.29 25.70 34.69
CA PHE A 164 -13.96 25.41 36.08
C PHE A 164 -12.66 24.59 36.20
N LEU A 165 -12.46 23.61 35.30
CA LEU A 165 -11.25 22.80 35.24
C LEU A 165 -10.00 23.65 35.00
N SER A 166 -10.00 24.49 33.97
CA SER A 166 -8.87 25.37 33.66
C SER A 166 -8.65 26.45 34.73
N THR A 167 -9.73 27.03 35.27
CA THR A 167 -9.66 28.09 36.31
C THR A 167 -9.13 27.57 37.65
N LEU A 168 -9.35 26.29 37.96
CA LEU A 168 -8.77 25.66 39.16
C LEU A 168 -7.34 25.19 38.90
N ALA A 169 -7.06 24.54 37.76
CA ALA A 169 -5.72 24.09 37.39
C ALA A 169 -4.70 25.24 37.39
N ALA A 170 -5.07 26.41 36.87
CA ALA A 170 -4.24 27.63 36.89
C ALA A 170 -3.89 28.16 38.30
N LYS A 171 -4.40 27.53 39.37
CA LYS A 171 -4.13 27.82 40.79
C LYS A 171 -3.51 26.62 41.53
N ARG A 172 -2.97 25.65 40.78
CA ARG A 172 -2.48 24.34 41.25
C ARG A 172 -1.20 23.91 40.53
N SER A 173 -0.64 22.79 40.96
CA SER A 173 0.53 22.13 40.37
C SER A 173 0.19 20.96 39.45
N TRP A 174 -1.11 20.71 39.21
CA TRP A 174 -1.59 19.65 38.32
C TRP A 174 -2.17 20.25 37.04
N ASN A 175 -1.98 19.53 35.93
CA ASN A 175 -2.43 19.91 34.60
C ASN A 175 -3.68 19.12 34.19
N TRP A 176 -4.37 19.56 33.14
CA TRP A 176 -5.64 18.96 32.71
C TRP A 176 -5.63 18.43 31.27
N ASN A 177 -6.61 17.59 30.95
CA ASN A 177 -6.92 17.14 29.60
C ASN A 177 -8.44 17.09 29.40
N VAL A 178 -8.91 17.37 28.19
CA VAL A 178 -10.32 17.16 27.81
C VAL A 178 -10.41 16.23 26.62
N ILE A 179 -11.23 15.18 26.73
CA ILE A 179 -11.47 14.22 25.65
C ILE A 179 -12.89 14.38 25.12
N ARG A 180 -13.01 14.65 23.81
CA ARG A 180 -14.26 14.95 23.09
C ARG A 180 -14.60 13.83 22.09
N PRO A 181 -15.14 12.68 22.55
CA PRO A 181 -15.62 11.62 21.66
C PRO A 181 -16.96 11.98 21.01
N ASN A 182 -17.26 11.38 19.86
CA ASN A 182 -18.55 11.48 19.19
C ASN A 182 -19.51 10.36 19.63
N ALA A 183 -20.19 9.67 18.71
CA ALA A 183 -21.07 8.54 19.03
C ALA A 183 -20.28 7.36 19.61
N ILE A 184 -20.40 7.10 20.92
CA ILE A 184 -19.60 6.09 21.60
C ILE A 184 -20.14 4.67 21.35
N ILE A 185 -19.29 3.81 20.81
CA ILE A 185 -19.52 2.37 20.63
C ILE A 185 -18.68 1.63 21.69
N GLY A 186 -19.27 0.66 22.38
CA GLY A 186 -18.56 -0.04 23.46
C GLY A 186 -19.48 -0.79 24.42
N TYR A 187 -18.87 -1.63 25.24
CA TYR A 187 -19.52 -2.44 26.28
C TYR A 187 -19.89 -1.61 27.53
N THR A 188 -20.92 -2.06 28.26
CA THR A 188 -21.25 -1.57 29.60
C THR A 188 -21.86 -2.68 30.46
N PRO A 189 -21.43 -2.86 31.73
CA PRO A 189 -21.90 -3.94 32.60
C PRO A 189 -23.25 -3.67 33.28
N ALA A 190 -24.00 -2.65 32.83
CA ALA A 190 -25.31 -2.26 33.34
C ALA A 190 -26.09 -1.42 32.31
N GLY A 191 -27.36 -1.14 32.59
CA GLY A 191 -28.13 -0.14 31.85
C GLY A 191 -27.46 1.25 31.89
N ASN A 192 -27.21 1.80 30.70
CA ASN A 192 -26.54 3.09 30.47
C ASN A 192 -27.53 4.06 29.80
N GLY A 193 -27.35 5.38 29.97
CA GLY A 193 -28.26 6.39 29.43
C GLY A 193 -28.17 6.64 27.93
N MET A 194 -27.09 6.19 27.26
CA MET A 194 -26.92 6.29 25.80
C MET A 194 -26.11 5.08 25.32
N SER A 195 -26.72 4.11 24.63
CA SER A 195 -26.06 2.89 24.16
C SER A 195 -26.59 2.42 22.81
N MET A 196 -25.92 2.83 21.72
CA MET A 196 -26.36 2.49 20.36
C MET A 196 -26.21 0.99 20.07
N ALA A 197 -25.05 0.40 20.37
CA ALA A 197 -24.72 -0.97 19.96
C ALA A 197 -25.66 -2.02 20.56
N LEU A 198 -25.96 -1.94 21.86
CA LEU A 198 -26.87 -2.88 22.52
C LEU A 198 -28.30 -2.76 21.95
N THR A 199 -28.78 -1.52 21.79
CA THR A 199 -30.12 -1.23 21.23
C THR A 199 -30.27 -1.76 19.80
N LEU A 200 -29.24 -1.59 18.96
CA LEU A 200 -29.17 -2.12 17.59
C LEU A 200 -29.14 -3.65 17.58
N ALA A 201 -28.33 -4.29 18.43
CA ALA A 201 -28.27 -5.75 18.52
C ALA A 201 -29.62 -6.37 18.92
N ILE A 202 -30.29 -5.80 19.92
CA ILE A 202 -31.62 -6.25 20.36
C ILE A 202 -32.65 -6.04 19.23
N TYR A 203 -32.61 -4.91 18.51
CA TYR A 203 -33.47 -4.68 17.35
C TYR A 203 -33.30 -5.76 16.27
N MET A 204 -32.05 -6.06 15.89
CA MET A 204 -31.71 -7.09 14.90
C MET A 204 -32.24 -8.47 15.34
N LEU A 205 -31.95 -8.87 16.58
CA LEU A 205 -32.37 -10.17 17.13
C LEU A 205 -33.89 -10.32 17.25
N VAL A 206 -34.61 -9.26 17.62
CA VAL A 206 -36.09 -9.25 17.66
C VAL A 206 -36.67 -9.30 16.25
N CYS A 207 -36.09 -8.62 15.26
CA CYS A 207 -36.52 -8.72 13.86
C CYS A 207 -36.32 -10.14 13.31
N ARG A 208 -35.17 -10.77 13.61
CA ARG A 208 -34.88 -12.17 13.27
C ARG A 208 -35.93 -13.13 13.85
N GLU A 209 -36.25 -13.02 15.14
CA GLU A 209 -37.22 -13.90 15.81
C GLU A 209 -38.68 -13.61 15.41
N MET A 210 -38.95 -12.44 14.81
CA MET A 210 -40.21 -12.13 14.11
C MET A 210 -40.24 -12.59 12.64
N GLY A 211 -39.10 -12.98 12.06
CA GLY A 211 -38.99 -13.32 10.64
C GLY A 211 -39.14 -12.11 9.69
N VAL A 212 -38.87 -10.89 10.16
CA VAL A 212 -39.01 -9.64 9.38
C VAL A 212 -37.66 -8.99 9.10
N PRO A 213 -37.48 -8.28 7.96
CA PRO A 213 -36.24 -7.57 7.68
C PRO A 213 -36.04 -6.38 8.64
N PRO A 214 -34.81 -6.14 9.13
CA PRO A 214 -34.49 -5.03 10.01
C PRO A 214 -34.36 -3.73 9.20
N MET A 215 -35.49 -3.04 8.98
CA MET A 215 -35.54 -1.73 8.32
C MET A 215 -34.76 -0.67 9.09
N PHE A 216 -34.10 0.27 8.40
CA PHE A 216 -33.41 1.37 9.10
C PHE A 216 -34.42 2.42 9.60
N PRO A 217 -34.44 2.75 10.91
CA PRO A 217 -35.40 3.68 11.50
C PRO A 217 -35.15 5.16 11.17
N GLY A 218 -33.94 5.51 10.71
CA GLY A 218 -33.58 6.87 10.30
C GLY A 218 -34.19 7.30 8.96
N ASN A 219 -33.56 8.28 8.31
CA ASN A 219 -33.99 8.81 7.01
C ASN A 219 -33.11 8.34 5.82
N LYS A 220 -33.65 8.51 4.61
CA LYS A 220 -33.07 8.06 3.33
C LYS A 220 -31.70 8.68 3.05
N PHE A 221 -31.55 9.98 3.27
CA PHE A 221 -30.28 10.68 3.14
C PHE A 221 -29.25 10.12 4.12
N PHE A 222 -29.62 10.01 5.39
CA PHE A 222 -28.73 9.54 6.44
C PHE A 222 -28.27 8.08 6.23
N PHE A 223 -29.14 7.23 5.70
CA PHE A 223 -28.79 5.86 5.34
C PHE A 223 -27.90 5.75 4.09
N ASN A 224 -28.27 6.40 2.99
CA ASN A 224 -27.69 6.16 1.67
C ASN A 224 -26.50 7.07 1.31
N GLN A 225 -26.45 8.28 1.86
CA GLN A 225 -25.61 9.38 1.35
C GLN A 225 -24.78 10.08 2.44
N CYS A 226 -25.25 10.12 3.68
CA CYS A 226 -24.49 10.71 4.78
C CYS A 226 -23.29 9.83 5.15
N VAL A 227 -22.14 10.47 5.27
CA VAL A 227 -20.93 9.88 5.84
C VAL A 227 -20.91 10.19 7.34
N ASP A 228 -20.69 9.18 8.16
CA ASP A 228 -20.72 9.27 9.63
C ASP A 228 -19.44 8.70 10.23
N ASP A 229 -19.18 9.00 11.51
CA ASP A 229 -18.06 8.45 12.27
C ASP A 229 -18.53 7.87 13.62
N SER A 230 -17.61 7.23 14.34
CA SER A 230 -17.87 6.77 15.71
C SER A 230 -16.61 6.75 16.57
N SER A 231 -16.79 6.54 17.88
CA SER A 231 -15.74 6.59 18.89
C SER A 231 -15.77 5.32 19.76
N TYR A 232 -14.81 4.44 19.59
CA TYR A 232 -14.77 3.15 20.29
C TYR A 232 -14.23 3.30 21.72
N ALA A 233 -14.96 2.83 22.73
CA ALA A 233 -14.64 3.07 24.13
C ALA A 233 -13.24 2.60 24.59
N PRO A 234 -12.73 1.41 24.18
CA PRO A 234 -11.34 1.02 24.42
C PRO A 234 -10.28 1.87 23.71
N SER A 235 -10.67 2.62 22.67
CA SER A 235 -9.84 3.58 21.95
C SER A 235 -9.88 4.96 22.61
N ILE A 236 -11.04 5.41 23.09
CA ILE A 236 -11.17 6.57 23.98
C ILE A 236 -10.35 6.36 25.26
N ALA A 237 -10.36 5.16 25.82
CA ALA A 237 -9.57 4.79 27.00
C ALA A 237 -8.06 4.88 26.73
N ASP A 238 -7.59 4.40 25.59
CA ASP A 238 -6.19 4.51 25.15
C ASP A 238 -5.77 5.97 24.95
N LEU A 239 -6.57 6.78 24.23
CA LEU A 239 -6.34 8.21 24.07
C LEU A 239 -6.32 8.94 25.43
N SER A 240 -7.25 8.62 26.33
CA SER A 240 -7.35 9.24 27.66
C SER A 240 -6.12 8.94 28.51
N VAL A 241 -5.65 7.69 28.51
CA VAL A 241 -4.47 7.27 29.29
C VAL A 241 -3.20 7.84 28.67
N TRP A 242 -3.06 7.86 27.33
CA TRP A 242 -1.96 8.56 26.66
C TRP A 242 -1.94 10.06 27.02
N ALA A 243 -3.05 10.77 26.83
CA ALA A 243 -3.12 12.22 27.02
C ALA A 243 -2.76 12.66 28.45
N VAL A 244 -3.03 11.84 29.47
CA VAL A 244 -2.58 12.12 30.84
C VAL A 244 -1.18 11.60 31.17
N THR A 245 -0.63 10.61 30.45
CA THR A 245 0.70 10.05 30.79
C THR A 245 1.85 10.70 30.04
N ASP A 246 1.57 11.43 28.96
CA ASP A 246 2.55 12.15 28.15
C ASP A 246 2.76 13.59 28.65
N GLU A 247 3.97 14.12 28.48
CA GLU A 247 4.36 15.47 28.94
C GLU A 247 4.11 16.54 27.89
N HIS A 248 4.00 16.19 26.60
CA HIS A 248 3.68 17.17 25.55
C HIS A 248 2.17 17.37 25.32
N THR A 249 1.30 16.72 26.10
CA THR A 249 -0.17 16.81 26.00
C THR A 249 -0.84 17.59 27.13
N GLU A 250 -0.10 18.20 28.05
CA GLU A 250 -0.73 18.89 29.20
C GLU A 250 -1.51 20.14 28.81
N ASN A 251 -2.65 20.33 29.47
CA ASN A 251 -3.58 21.45 29.29
C ASN A 251 -4.19 21.52 27.87
N GLU A 252 -4.36 20.35 27.24
CA GLU A 252 -4.90 20.22 25.89
C GLU A 252 -6.22 19.43 25.83
N ALA A 253 -7.10 19.89 24.94
CA ALA A 253 -8.31 19.19 24.51
C ALA A 253 -8.06 18.41 23.20
N PHE A 254 -8.57 17.17 23.13
CA PHE A 254 -8.48 16.29 21.97
C PHE A 254 -9.83 15.68 21.61
N ASN A 255 -10.15 15.63 20.31
CA ASN A 255 -11.23 14.84 19.76
C ASN A 255 -10.88 13.34 19.74
N HIS A 256 -11.90 12.48 19.79
CA HIS A 256 -11.74 11.06 19.50
C HIS A 256 -12.68 10.60 18.39
N GLN A 257 -12.10 10.00 17.35
CA GLN A 257 -12.76 9.22 16.30
C GLN A 257 -11.93 7.95 16.10
N ASN A 258 -12.58 6.86 15.67
CA ASN A 258 -11.92 5.59 15.31
C ASN A 258 -10.80 5.76 14.27
N GLY A 259 -10.94 6.76 13.39
CA GLY A 259 -9.94 7.14 12.40
C GLY A 259 -10.28 6.73 10.97
N ASP A 260 -11.39 6.02 10.79
CA ASP A 260 -12.13 5.76 9.55
C ASP A 260 -13.42 6.59 9.49
N VAL A 261 -14.23 6.36 8.44
CA VAL A 261 -15.61 6.87 8.30
C VAL A 261 -16.46 5.83 7.56
N PHE A 262 -17.77 5.83 7.77
CA PHE A 262 -18.67 4.86 7.17
C PHE A 262 -19.96 5.49 6.61
N VAL A 263 -20.73 4.71 5.86
CA VAL A 263 -22.08 5.05 5.39
C VAL A 263 -23.05 3.99 5.91
N TRP A 264 -24.16 4.41 6.51
CA TRP A 264 -25.06 3.51 7.22
C TRP A 264 -25.61 2.37 6.36
N LYS A 265 -25.86 2.58 5.05
CA LYS A 265 -26.24 1.52 4.10
C LYS A 265 -25.28 0.32 4.11
N GLN A 266 -23.97 0.58 4.10
CA GLN A 266 -22.96 -0.46 4.04
C GLN A 266 -22.73 -1.11 5.41
N LEU A 267 -22.73 -0.31 6.48
CA LEU A 267 -22.57 -0.84 7.84
C LEU A 267 -23.77 -1.71 8.25
N TRP A 268 -24.99 -1.24 8.01
CA TRP A 268 -26.24 -1.93 8.40
C TRP A 268 -26.37 -3.32 7.77
N GLY A 269 -25.99 -3.47 6.50
CA GLY A 269 -25.93 -4.76 5.82
C GLY A 269 -24.95 -5.74 6.50
N LYS A 270 -23.73 -5.29 6.81
CA LYS A 270 -22.74 -6.11 7.54
C LYS A 270 -23.21 -6.47 8.96
N LEU A 271 -23.83 -5.53 9.69
CA LEU A 271 -24.36 -5.78 11.04
C LEU A 271 -25.52 -6.79 11.02
N GLY A 272 -26.38 -6.77 10.00
CA GLY A 272 -27.39 -7.82 9.80
C GLY A 272 -26.76 -9.20 9.54
N GLN A 273 -25.77 -9.27 8.66
CA GLN A 273 -25.03 -10.51 8.35
C GLN A 273 -24.38 -11.13 9.59
N TYR A 274 -23.87 -10.32 10.54
CA TYR A 274 -23.32 -10.80 11.81
C TYR A 274 -24.33 -11.66 12.59
N PHE A 275 -25.57 -11.20 12.71
CA PHE A 275 -26.67 -11.95 13.37
C PHE A 275 -27.32 -13.02 12.46
N GLY A 276 -26.75 -13.26 11.27
CA GLY A 276 -27.22 -14.22 10.26
C GLY A 276 -28.43 -13.73 9.43
N ILE A 277 -28.81 -12.47 9.58
CA ILE A 277 -29.97 -11.84 8.95
C ILE A 277 -29.57 -11.33 7.56
N GLU A 278 -30.47 -11.50 6.60
CA GLU A 278 -30.33 -10.89 5.28
C GLU A 278 -31.09 -9.56 5.25
N VAL A 279 -30.40 -8.49 4.89
CA VAL A 279 -30.96 -7.13 4.89
C VAL A 279 -31.27 -6.75 3.44
N PRO A 280 -32.55 -6.59 3.06
CA PRO A 280 -32.92 -6.21 1.70
C PRO A 280 -32.55 -4.74 1.42
N GLU A 281 -32.47 -4.37 0.14
CA GLU A 281 -32.36 -2.96 -0.22
C GLU A 281 -33.69 -2.23 0.04
N PHE A 282 -33.61 -1.10 0.75
CA PHE A 282 -34.80 -0.31 1.11
C PHE A 282 -35.25 0.56 -0.06
N THR A 283 -36.24 0.08 -0.80
CA THR A 283 -36.87 0.78 -1.94
C THR A 283 -37.81 1.90 -1.50
N GLU A 284 -38.51 1.72 -0.38
CA GLU A 284 -39.52 2.65 0.14
C GLU A 284 -39.03 3.36 1.41
N TRP A 285 -39.35 4.65 1.52
CA TRP A 285 -38.91 5.54 2.60
C TRP A 285 -40.04 6.48 3.00
N VAL A 286 -40.30 6.61 4.29
CA VAL A 286 -41.27 7.56 4.85
C VAL A 286 -40.59 8.91 5.13
N ALA A 287 -39.30 8.89 5.47
CA ALA A 287 -38.49 10.07 5.73
C ALA A 287 -37.32 10.17 4.74
N GLU A 288 -37.31 11.20 3.88
CA GLU A 288 -36.17 11.41 2.98
C GLU A 288 -34.97 12.08 3.68
N GLY A 289 -35.21 13.07 4.54
CA GLY A 289 -34.18 13.89 5.19
C GLY A 289 -33.80 15.12 4.36
N ASP A 290 -33.99 16.32 4.93
CA ASP A 290 -33.86 17.62 4.24
C ASP A 290 -32.49 18.30 4.45
N GLN A 291 -31.55 17.60 5.08
CA GLN A 291 -30.23 18.10 5.54
C GLN A 291 -30.27 19.25 6.57
N GLN A 292 -31.44 19.59 7.12
CA GLN A 292 -31.61 20.68 8.10
C GLN A 292 -32.30 20.24 9.40
N ARG A 293 -33.13 19.19 9.34
CA ARG A 293 -34.02 18.75 10.43
C ARG A 293 -33.92 17.25 10.64
N MET A 294 -34.32 16.82 11.83
CA MET A 294 -34.39 15.40 12.15
C MET A 294 -35.58 14.74 11.45
N ALA A 295 -35.38 13.55 10.92
CA ALA A 295 -36.42 12.76 10.27
C ALA A 295 -36.13 11.26 10.43
N ASN A 296 -37.18 10.49 10.74
CA ASN A 296 -37.13 9.05 11.00
C ASN A 296 -38.23 8.37 10.19
N ASN A 297 -37.94 7.23 9.57
CA ASN A 297 -38.94 6.41 8.88
C ASN A 297 -40.05 5.94 9.84
N PHE A 298 -39.64 5.55 11.04
CA PHE A 298 -40.50 5.16 12.15
C PHE A 298 -39.71 5.36 13.45
N LEU A 299 -40.43 5.63 14.55
CA LEU A 299 -39.80 5.77 15.86
C LEU A 299 -39.61 4.39 16.51
N MET A 300 -38.37 4.12 16.93
CA MET A 300 -37.97 2.97 17.73
C MET A 300 -38.68 2.96 19.09
N THR A 301 -38.87 4.15 19.68
CA THR A 301 -39.69 4.40 20.88
C THR A 301 -41.16 3.98 20.73
N ASP A 302 -41.70 3.91 19.51
CA ASP A 302 -42.99 3.27 19.23
C ASP A 302 -42.83 1.80 18.86
N TRP A 303 -41.86 1.45 18.00
CA TRP A 303 -41.66 0.11 17.48
C TRP A 303 -41.38 -0.95 18.56
N HIS A 304 -40.72 -0.60 19.67
CA HIS A 304 -40.37 -1.55 20.73
C HIS A 304 -41.57 -1.90 21.64
N LYS A 305 -42.68 -1.16 21.56
CA LYS A 305 -43.88 -1.40 22.37
C LYS A 305 -44.47 -2.78 22.03
N GLY A 306 -44.69 -3.61 23.05
CA GLY A 306 -45.15 -4.99 22.88
C GLY A 306 -44.13 -5.97 22.28
N LYS A 307 -42.84 -5.59 22.15
CA LYS A 307 -41.78 -6.49 21.64
C LYS A 307 -41.02 -7.24 22.74
N LYS A 308 -41.26 -6.92 24.02
CA LYS A 308 -40.62 -7.60 25.15
C LYS A 308 -40.89 -9.11 25.16
N GLN A 309 -42.12 -9.53 24.85
CA GLN A 309 -42.49 -10.94 24.71
C GLN A 309 -41.83 -11.66 23.51
N VAL A 310 -41.18 -10.92 22.60
CA VAL A 310 -40.30 -11.48 21.56
C VAL A 310 -38.89 -11.68 22.13
N TRP A 311 -38.35 -10.67 22.82
CA TRP A 311 -37.05 -10.80 23.50
C TRP A 311 -37.02 -11.93 24.52
N GLU A 312 -38.10 -12.12 25.28
CA GLU A 312 -38.28 -13.24 26.20
C GLU A 312 -38.14 -14.61 25.50
N ARG A 313 -38.57 -14.74 24.23
CA ARG A 313 -38.35 -15.96 23.42
C ARG A 313 -36.93 -16.08 22.90
N VAL A 314 -36.31 -14.97 22.46
CA VAL A 314 -34.90 -14.94 22.05
C VAL A 314 -34.02 -15.47 23.19
N VAL A 315 -34.19 -14.93 24.40
CA VAL A 315 -33.41 -15.33 25.58
C VAL A 315 -33.70 -16.79 25.97
N ALA A 316 -34.97 -17.22 25.95
CA ALA A 316 -35.33 -18.61 26.25
C ALA A 316 -34.79 -19.62 25.23
N LYS A 317 -34.55 -19.21 23.97
CA LYS A 317 -34.11 -20.09 22.88
C LYS A 317 -32.59 -20.10 22.67
N TYR A 318 -31.90 -18.97 22.84
CA TYR A 318 -30.48 -18.82 22.52
C TYR A 318 -29.60 -18.32 23.69
N GLY A 319 -30.20 -17.97 24.84
CA GLY A 319 -29.50 -17.33 25.98
C GLY A 319 -29.46 -15.80 25.89
N GLY A 320 -28.85 -15.17 26.90
CA GLY A 320 -28.83 -13.71 27.10
C GLY A 320 -29.49 -13.29 28.42
N GLN A 321 -29.67 -11.98 28.63
CA GLN A 321 -30.36 -11.43 29.80
C GLN A 321 -31.72 -10.82 29.41
N LEU A 322 -32.77 -11.10 30.21
CA LEU A 322 -34.11 -10.54 29.99
C LEU A 322 -34.11 -9.01 30.20
N GLU A 323 -33.32 -8.56 31.17
CA GLU A 323 -33.12 -7.16 31.54
C GLU A 323 -32.47 -6.33 30.43
N ALA A 324 -31.76 -6.95 29.49
CA ALA A 324 -31.09 -6.24 28.39
C ALA A 324 -32.07 -5.41 27.54
N PHE A 325 -33.32 -5.84 27.39
CA PHE A 325 -34.36 -5.09 26.69
C PHE A 325 -34.71 -3.75 27.36
N GLU A 326 -34.63 -3.71 28.69
CA GLU A 326 -34.81 -2.49 29.51
C GLU A 326 -33.56 -1.60 29.52
N TRP A 327 -32.45 -2.07 28.94
CA TRP A 327 -31.21 -1.29 28.76
C TRP A 327 -31.08 -0.71 27.33
N GLY A 328 -32.04 -1.01 26.45
CA GLY A 328 -32.14 -0.39 25.13
C GLY A 328 -32.53 1.09 25.24
N THR A 329 -31.67 1.97 24.73
CA THR A 329 -31.88 3.42 24.75
C THR A 329 -32.56 3.83 23.45
N TRP A 330 -33.83 3.45 23.30
CA TRP A 330 -34.61 3.56 22.06
C TRP A 330 -34.79 5.01 21.58
N ASP A 331 -34.94 5.94 22.51
CA ASP A 331 -35.05 7.39 22.31
C ASP A 331 -33.73 8.03 21.85
N PHE A 332 -32.61 7.64 22.48
CA PHE A 332 -31.27 8.03 22.03
C PHE A 332 -30.97 7.43 20.64
N PHE A 333 -31.43 6.22 20.35
CA PHE A 333 -31.24 5.59 19.04
C PHE A 333 -32.06 6.28 17.95
N ASP A 334 -33.33 6.62 18.23
CA ASP A 334 -34.17 7.48 17.37
C ASP A 334 -33.48 8.81 17.06
N TRP A 335 -32.89 9.47 18.07
CA TRP A 335 -32.14 10.70 17.87
C TRP A 335 -30.88 10.48 17.00
N ALA A 336 -30.07 9.48 17.31
CA ALA A 336 -28.77 9.28 16.66
C ALA A 336 -28.85 8.86 15.18
N VAL A 337 -29.93 8.16 14.79
CA VAL A 337 -30.22 7.79 13.38
C VAL A 337 -31.18 8.76 12.68
N GLY A 338 -31.87 9.62 13.44
CA GLY A 338 -32.81 10.61 12.93
C GLY A 338 -32.15 11.88 12.40
N LYS A 339 -30.88 12.15 12.73
CA LYS A 339 -30.13 13.28 12.18
C LYS A 339 -30.07 13.20 10.64
N ALA A 340 -30.12 14.35 9.96
CA ALA A 340 -30.04 14.43 8.49
C ALA A 340 -28.75 15.12 8.00
N TRP A 341 -27.80 15.39 8.88
CA TRP A 341 -26.58 16.16 8.59
C TRP A 341 -25.31 15.42 9.04
N LEU A 342 -24.17 15.85 8.50
CA LEU A 342 -22.85 15.34 8.83
C LEU A 342 -22.46 15.74 10.26
N THR A 343 -21.80 14.83 10.98
CA THR A 343 -21.25 15.10 12.33
C THR A 343 -19.80 14.64 12.47
N ILE A 344 -19.06 14.57 11.35
CA ILE A 344 -17.72 13.99 11.26
C ILE A 344 -16.71 14.89 12.00
N GLY A 345 -15.93 14.33 12.91
CA GLY A 345 -14.84 15.02 13.60
C GLY A 345 -13.44 14.67 13.10
N SER A 346 -12.49 15.52 13.46
CA SER A 346 -11.08 15.40 13.13
C SER A 346 -10.27 14.97 14.35
N VAL A 347 -9.65 13.80 14.27
CA VAL A 347 -8.59 13.33 15.19
C VAL A 347 -7.19 13.85 14.80
N GLY A 348 -7.14 14.86 13.92
CA GLY A 348 -5.92 15.39 13.34
C GLY A 348 -4.97 16.02 14.38
N LYS A 349 -5.50 16.61 15.45
CA LYS A 349 -4.68 17.17 16.54
C LYS A 349 -3.99 16.08 17.35
N ALA A 350 -4.72 15.08 17.84
CA ALA A 350 -4.13 13.94 18.55
C ALA A 350 -3.05 13.23 17.70
N ARG A 351 -3.27 13.09 16.39
CA ARG A 351 -2.27 12.56 15.45
C ARG A 351 -1.03 13.45 15.27
N LYS A 352 -1.18 14.79 15.24
CA LYS A 352 -0.03 15.74 15.25
C LYS A 352 0.80 15.60 16.54
N PHE A 353 0.13 15.41 17.68
CA PHE A 353 0.76 15.19 18.99
C PHE A 353 1.28 13.76 19.17
N GLY A 354 1.12 12.86 18.19
CA GLY A 354 1.78 11.54 18.16
C GLY A 354 0.94 10.34 18.55
N TRP A 355 -0.35 10.51 18.89
CA TRP A 355 -1.28 9.39 19.05
C TRP A 355 -1.58 8.72 17.70
N LYS A 356 -1.40 7.39 17.62
CA LYS A 356 -1.32 6.65 16.35
C LYS A 356 -2.36 5.55 16.18
N ARG A 357 -3.27 5.37 17.14
CA ARG A 357 -4.28 4.33 17.07
C ARG A 357 -5.27 4.59 15.93
N TYR A 358 -5.77 3.48 15.40
CA TYR A 358 -6.81 3.38 14.39
C TYR A 358 -7.61 2.13 14.74
N ASP A 359 -8.93 2.19 14.61
CA ASP A 359 -9.85 1.09 14.78
C ASP A 359 -10.80 1.07 13.56
N ASP A 360 -11.14 -0.08 12.98
CA ASP A 360 -12.15 -0.15 11.91
C ASP A 360 -13.55 -0.15 12.54
N THR A 361 -14.41 0.78 12.12
CA THR A 361 -15.71 0.96 12.79
C THR A 361 -16.56 -0.30 12.77
N TYR A 362 -16.57 -1.13 11.71
CA TYR A 362 -17.34 -2.37 11.72
C TYR A 362 -16.81 -3.36 12.78
N ASP A 363 -15.49 -3.52 12.88
CA ASP A 363 -14.87 -4.36 13.89
C ASP A 363 -15.18 -3.85 15.32
N THR A 364 -15.26 -2.53 15.53
CA THR A 364 -15.62 -1.97 16.86
C THR A 364 -17.05 -2.33 17.31
N TYR A 365 -18.01 -2.46 16.38
CA TYR A 365 -19.33 -3.00 16.67
C TYR A 365 -19.27 -4.50 16.97
N VAL A 366 -18.52 -5.28 16.18
CA VAL A 366 -18.37 -6.73 16.36
C VAL A 366 -17.70 -7.09 17.69
N GLU A 367 -16.64 -6.38 18.08
CA GLU A 367 -16.01 -6.55 19.40
C GLU A 367 -16.95 -6.15 20.54
N THR A 368 -17.74 -5.09 20.35
CA THR A 368 -18.76 -4.67 21.32
C THR A 368 -19.85 -5.73 21.50
N PHE A 369 -20.35 -6.32 20.41
CA PHE A 369 -21.32 -7.43 20.49
C PHE A 369 -20.71 -8.64 21.20
N ARG A 370 -19.49 -9.05 20.82
CA ARG A 370 -18.75 -10.13 21.50
C ARG A 370 -18.56 -9.86 23.00
N ALA A 371 -18.32 -8.62 23.42
CA ALA A 371 -18.23 -8.27 24.83
C ALA A 371 -19.57 -8.49 25.56
N PHE A 372 -20.70 -8.09 24.97
CA PHE A 372 -22.03 -8.39 25.50
C PHE A 372 -22.40 -9.89 25.46
N GLU A 373 -21.94 -10.64 24.46
CA GLU A 373 -22.11 -12.10 24.37
C GLU A 373 -21.31 -12.82 25.47
N ASN A 374 -20.03 -12.49 25.62
CA ASN A 374 -19.15 -13.02 26.67
C ASN A 374 -19.65 -12.69 28.09
N ALA A 375 -20.29 -11.52 28.26
CA ALA A 375 -20.94 -11.12 29.51
C ALA A 375 -22.31 -11.79 29.75
N GLY A 376 -22.79 -12.62 28.81
CA GLY A 376 -24.10 -13.28 28.85
C GLY A 376 -25.28 -12.32 28.73
N VAL A 377 -25.09 -11.10 28.22
CA VAL A 377 -26.15 -10.10 28.00
C VAL A 377 -26.87 -10.39 26.68
N LEU A 378 -26.12 -10.74 25.63
CA LEU A 378 -26.63 -11.15 24.31
C LEU A 378 -26.41 -12.66 24.08
N PRO A 379 -27.23 -13.32 23.24
CA PRO A 379 -26.97 -14.67 22.74
C PRO A 379 -25.79 -14.73 21.77
N TYR A 380 -24.96 -15.77 21.88
CA TYR A 380 -23.78 -15.96 21.03
C TYR A 380 -24.12 -16.06 19.52
N ALA A 381 -23.43 -15.27 18.70
CA ALA A 381 -23.63 -15.20 17.25
C ALA A 381 -23.38 -16.55 16.53
N ASP A 382 -22.56 -17.43 17.09
CA ASP A 382 -22.28 -18.75 16.50
C ASP A 382 -23.44 -19.74 16.69
N VAL A 383 -24.13 -19.70 17.82
CA VAL A 383 -25.37 -20.48 18.05
C VAL A 383 -26.44 -20.05 17.06
N LEU A 384 -26.58 -18.73 16.86
CA LEU A 384 -27.49 -18.11 15.91
C LEU A 384 -27.18 -18.48 14.44
N ARG A 385 -25.91 -18.63 14.07
CA ARG A 385 -25.50 -19.03 12.71
C ARG A 385 -25.61 -20.54 12.47
N ALA A 386 -25.32 -21.37 13.46
CA ALA A 386 -25.44 -22.83 13.37
C ALA A 386 -26.88 -23.31 13.05
N GLU A 387 -27.92 -22.56 13.49
CA GLU A 387 -29.31 -22.87 13.16
C GLU A 387 -29.68 -22.59 11.69
N LYS A 388 -29.12 -21.53 11.08
CA LYS A 388 -29.35 -21.21 9.65
C LYS A 388 -28.83 -22.35 8.76
N ASN A 389 -27.68 -22.91 9.10
CA ASN A 389 -27.09 -24.04 8.37
C ASN A 389 -27.91 -25.34 8.53
N LYS A 390 -28.60 -25.55 9.67
CA LYS A 390 -29.51 -26.70 9.88
C LYS A 390 -30.83 -26.56 9.12
N SER A 391 -31.38 -25.35 9.04
CA SER A 391 -32.62 -25.10 8.26
C SER A 391 -32.36 -25.20 6.75
N GLN A 392 -31.27 -24.61 6.25
CA GLN A 392 -30.92 -24.71 4.81
C GLN A 392 -30.58 -26.14 4.37
N SER A 393 -29.86 -26.92 5.19
CA SER A 393 -29.57 -28.34 4.87
C SER A 393 -30.81 -29.24 4.85
N THR A 394 -31.92 -28.82 5.47
CA THR A 394 -33.20 -29.54 5.39
C THR A 394 -33.95 -29.27 4.08
N GLN A 395 -33.79 -28.07 3.49
CA GLN A 395 -34.38 -27.72 2.19
C GLN A 395 -33.58 -28.24 0.98
N ALA A 396 -32.29 -28.52 1.13
CA ALA A 396 -31.40 -28.98 0.05
C ALA A 396 -31.54 -30.48 -0.31
N SER A 397 -32.74 -31.07 -0.16
CA SER A 397 -32.99 -32.52 -0.29
C SER A 397 -33.68 -32.93 -1.61
N LEU A 398 -33.29 -32.32 -2.73
CA LEU A 398 -33.72 -32.72 -4.08
C LEU A 398 -32.57 -33.36 -4.88
N ALA A 399 -32.70 -34.67 -5.12
CA ALA A 399 -31.98 -35.54 -6.05
C ALA A 399 -30.45 -35.29 -6.27
N PRO A 400 -29.55 -36.18 -5.81
CA PRO A 400 -28.12 -36.05 -6.08
C PRO A 400 -27.78 -36.21 -7.57
N HIS A 401 -26.80 -35.44 -8.03
CA HIS A 401 -26.33 -35.45 -9.42
C HIS A 401 -25.53 -36.74 -9.74
N PRO A 402 -25.56 -37.30 -10.96
CA PRO A 402 -25.01 -38.65 -11.24
C PRO A 402 -23.48 -38.84 -11.10
N TYR A 403 -22.72 -37.83 -10.68
CA TYR A 403 -21.25 -37.85 -10.63
C TYR A 403 -20.65 -38.26 -9.27
N ASP A 404 -21.41 -38.17 -8.17
CA ASP A 404 -20.88 -38.45 -6.81
C ASP A 404 -20.67 -39.94 -6.52
N ALA A 405 -21.10 -40.83 -7.41
CA ALA A 405 -21.09 -42.29 -7.23
C ALA A 405 -19.70 -42.94 -7.17
N VAL A 406 -18.62 -42.21 -7.48
CA VAL A 406 -17.27 -42.79 -7.66
C VAL A 406 -16.38 -42.67 -6.40
N THR A 407 -16.63 -41.71 -5.51
CA THR A 407 -15.70 -41.37 -4.42
C THR A 407 -15.92 -42.19 -3.14
N LEU A 408 -17.07 -42.86 -2.98
CA LEU A 408 -17.52 -43.49 -1.72
C LEU A 408 -17.07 -44.95 -1.49
N MET A 409 -15.98 -45.41 -2.12
CA MET A 409 -15.50 -46.81 -2.01
C MET A 409 -14.12 -47.03 -1.35
N LYS A 410 -13.49 -46.02 -0.73
CA LYS A 410 -12.18 -46.19 -0.03
C LYS A 410 -12.05 -45.53 1.35
N ALA A 411 -13.01 -45.77 2.26
CA ALA A 411 -12.82 -45.51 3.70
C ALA A 411 -13.80 -46.29 4.60
N LYS A 412 -13.56 -47.60 4.85
CA LYS A 412 -14.24 -48.38 5.91
C LYS A 412 -13.29 -49.43 6.50
N VAL A 413 -13.52 -49.78 7.78
CA VAL A 413 -12.71 -50.67 8.64
C VAL A 413 -11.37 -50.01 9.03
N LYS A 414 -11.04 -49.77 10.30
CA LYS A 414 -11.16 -50.65 11.50
C LYS A 414 -11.63 -49.90 12.77
N LYS A 415 -11.93 -50.61 13.86
CA LYS A 415 -12.60 -50.09 15.07
C LYS A 415 -12.06 -50.77 16.35
N GLU A 416 -11.92 -50.01 17.45
CA GLU A 416 -11.96 -50.44 18.89
C GLU A 416 -10.88 -51.42 19.44
N PRO A 417 -10.75 -51.60 20.80
CA PRO A 417 -11.35 -50.88 21.96
C PRO A 417 -10.41 -50.56 23.18
N ASN A 418 -10.93 -49.75 24.14
CA ASN A 418 -10.60 -49.63 25.60
C ASN A 418 -9.20 -49.11 26.07
N GLY A 419 -9.07 -48.40 27.22
CA GLY A 419 -10.07 -47.81 28.14
C GLY A 419 -9.52 -47.30 29.51
N VAL A 420 -10.27 -46.40 30.18
CA VAL A 420 -10.58 -46.27 31.65
C VAL A 420 -9.44 -46.45 32.70
N ALA A 421 -9.21 -45.62 33.74
CA ALA A 421 -9.97 -44.53 34.42
C ALA A 421 -9.04 -43.27 34.71
N THR A 422 -8.98 -42.51 35.84
CA THR A 422 -9.52 -42.57 37.23
C THR A 422 -9.44 -41.19 37.96
N ASN A 423 -10.31 -40.96 38.98
CA ASN A 423 -10.24 -39.97 40.09
C ASN A 423 -10.29 -38.43 39.82
N GLY A 424 -10.66 -37.57 40.79
CA GLY A 424 -11.38 -37.88 42.04
C GLY A 424 -11.33 -36.93 43.27
N VAL A 425 -11.94 -35.73 43.24
CA VAL A 425 -12.55 -35.00 44.41
C VAL A 425 -11.49 -34.39 45.42
N ASN A 426 -11.66 -33.30 46.21
CA ASN A 426 -12.82 -32.63 46.86
C ASN A 426 -12.67 -31.09 47.06
N GLN A 427 -13.71 -30.43 47.61
CA GLN A 427 -13.70 -29.09 48.22
C GLN A 427 -14.00 -29.12 49.74
N GLU A 428 -13.80 -27.96 50.39
CA GLU A 428 -14.19 -27.51 51.76
C GLU A 428 -13.16 -27.58 52.92
N GLY A 429 -13.16 -26.51 53.73
CA GLY A 429 -13.00 -26.60 55.20
C GLY A 429 -11.78 -25.91 55.84
N LEU A 430 -12.05 -25.06 56.85
CA LEU A 430 -11.13 -24.46 57.86
C LEU A 430 -10.18 -23.37 57.34
N LYS A 431 -10.28 -22.07 57.69
CA LYS A 431 -10.42 -21.35 59.00
C LYS A 431 -9.24 -21.48 59.97
N ASN A 432 -8.59 -20.34 60.19
CA ASN A 432 -7.63 -20.02 61.28
C ASN A 432 -6.32 -20.85 61.24
N GLY A 433 -5.15 -20.33 61.65
CA GLY A 433 -4.81 -19.00 62.16
C GLY A 433 -3.79 -19.08 63.31
N LEU A 434 -2.93 -18.06 63.43
CA LEU A 434 -1.99 -17.75 64.53
C LEU A 434 -0.57 -18.39 64.57
N HIS A 435 0.37 -17.49 64.89
CA HIS A 435 1.63 -17.62 65.66
C HIS A 435 2.94 -18.26 65.12
N HIS A 436 3.93 -17.37 65.03
CA HIS A 436 5.33 -17.45 65.51
C HIS A 436 6.31 -18.53 65.03
N GLY A 437 7.25 -18.05 64.20
CA GLY A 437 8.69 -18.22 64.44
C GLY A 437 9.33 -19.49 63.88
N HIS A 438 10.66 -19.65 63.93
CA HIS A 438 11.79 -18.71 64.04
C HIS A 438 13.06 -19.56 63.80
N VAL A 439 14.16 -19.00 63.28
CA VAL A 439 15.48 -19.65 63.10
C VAL A 439 15.51 -20.93 62.19
N ASP A 440 16.58 -21.31 61.49
CA ASP A 440 17.85 -20.60 61.24
C ASP A 440 18.47 -20.92 59.85
N ASN A 441 19.60 -20.26 59.59
CA ASN A 441 20.67 -20.54 58.61
C ASN A 441 20.80 -21.97 58.06
N GLY A 442 21.32 -22.04 56.82
CA GLY A 442 22.58 -22.77 56.63
C GLY A 442 22.66 -23.74 55.44
N ASP A 443 23.62 -23.42 54.57
CA ASP A 443 24.42 -24.32 53.71
C ASP A 443 24.01 -24.60 52.26
N LEU A 444 24.95 -24.85 51.34
CA LEU A 444 26.27 -24.25 51.03
C LEU A 444 26.83 -24.97 49.77
N ALA A 445 27.99 -24.52 49.25
CA ALA A 445 28.80 -25.18 48.21
C ALA A 445 28.16 -25.23 46.79
N THR A 446 28.89 -25.18 45.67
CA THR A 446 30.34 -24.98 45.33
C THR A 446 30.40 -24.69 43.81
N ILE A 447 31.45 -24.16 43.17
CA ILE A 447 32.51 -23.16 43.43
C ILE A 447 33.27 -22.97 42.08
N ASP A 448 34.16 -21.96 41.95
CA ASP A 448 35.08 -21.70 40.82
C ASP A 448 34.50 -21.30 39.44
N GLY A 449 35.16 -20.46 38.63
CA GLY A 449 36.34 -19.64 38.92
C GLY A 449 36.96 -18.92 37.70
N LEU A 450 37.19 -17.60 37.83
CA LEU A 450 38.41 -16.80 37.50
C LEU A 450 39.31 -17.23 36.29
N ASN A 451 39.88 -16.36 35.43
CA ASN A 451 40.03 -14.89 35.33
C ASN A 451 40.63 -14.53 33.92
N VAL A 452 40.85 -13.25 33.59
CA VAL A 452 42.11 -12.69 32.99
C VAL A 452 41.96 -11.23 32.51
N ARG A 453 43.00 -10.45 32.79
CA ARG A 453 43.17 -8.99 32.79
C ARG A 453 43.28 -8.27 31.43
N SER A 454 43.17 -6.94 31.53
CA SER A 454 43.60 -5.88 30.59
C SER A 454 45.12 -5.69 30.46
N ALA A 455 45.56 -5.00 29.40
CA ALA A 455 46.84 -4.29 29.30
C ALA A 455 46.73 -3.04 28.40
N ALA A 456 47.57 -2.02 28.64
CA ALA A 456 47.71 -0.80 27.83
C ALA A 456 49.09 -0.14 28.08
N LEU A 457 49.65 0.62 27.12
CA LEU A 457 50.71 1.63 27.31
C LEU A 457 50.95 2.47 26.02
N ASP A 458 51.57 3.64 26.18
CA ASP A 458 51.76 4.72 25.18
C ASP A 458 52.99 4.53 24.23
N GLN A 459 53.17 5.23 23.10
CA GLN A 459 53.62 6.65 23.05
C GLN A 459 53.53 7.35 21.66
N GLN A 460 53.04 8.59 21.71
CA GLN A 460 53.48 9.85 21.05
C GLN A 460 54.00 9.94 19.59
N SER A 461 53.25 10.77 18.85
CA SER A 461 53.72 11.96 18.08
C SER A 461 54.18 11.82 16.61
N SER A 462 53.44 12.50 15.73
CA SER A 462 53.87 13.78 15.15
C SER A 462 52.66 14.59 14.64
N ARG A 463 52.80 15.91 14.49
CA ARG A 463 51.80 16.81 13.87
C ARG A 463 52.47 17.55 12.71
N SER A 464 51.75 17.74 11.61
CA SER A 464 51.91 18.97 10.81
C SER A 464 50.56 19.37 10.20
N ASN A 465 50.39 20.67 9.98
CA ASN A 465 49.14 21.26 9.57
C ASN A 465 48.93 21.16 8.06
N ILE A 466 47.68 21.20 7.61
CA ILE A 466 47.21 22.20 6.63
C ILE A 466 45.70 22.41 6.86
N THR A 467 45.35 23.62 7.25
CA THR A 467 44.03 24.21 6.99
C THR A 467 44.26 25.40 6.07
N ASN A 468 43.46 25.52 5.01
CA ASN A 468 43.19 26.82 4.40
C ASN A 468 41.92 26.74 3.55
N HIS A 469 41.02 27.70 3.76
CA HIS A 469 39.86 27.87 2.90
C HIS A 469 40.30 28.40 1.54
N THR A 470 39.86 27.76 0.46
CA THR A 470 39.93 28.35 -0.88
C THR A 470 38.51 28.61 -1.35
N ARG A 471 38.17 29.88 -1.65
CA ARG A 471 36.93 30.21 -2.36
C ARG A 471 37.00 29.57 -3.75
N LEU A 472 36.00 28.75 -4.10
CA LEU A 472 35.82 28.30 -5.49
C LEU A 472 35.39 29.50 -6.34
N ASP A 473 36.26 29.96 -7.24
CA ASP A 473 35.92 30.98 -8.22
C ASP A 473 35.06 30.36 -9.33
N PHE A 474 33.82 30.84 -9.45
CA PHE A 474 32.84 30.33 -10.41
C PHE A 474 33.12 30.74 -11.86
N LYS A 475 34.08 31.64 -12.15
CA LYS A 475 34.34 32.10 -13.53
C LYS A 475 35.12 31.11 -14.40
N ALA A 476 36.02 30.31 -13.83
CA ALA A 476 36.97 29.49 -14.60
C ALA A 476 36.36 28.26 -15.32
N VAL A 477 35.03 28.09 -15.30
CA VAL A 477 34.30 26.94 -15.88
C VAL A 477 33.46 27.35 -17.10
N MET A 478 33.52 28.62 -17.52
CA MET A 478 32.59 29.22 -18.50
C MET A 478 33.09 29.25 -19.95
N GLU A 479 34.36 28.97 -20.21
CA GLU A 479 34.93 29.02 -21.56
C GLU A 479 34.96 27.63 -22.21
N LYS A 480 34.51 27.56 -23.47
CA LYS A 480 34.83 26.43 -24.35
C LYS A 480 36.31 26.51 -24.71
N PRO A 481 37.03 25.39 -24.86
CA PRO A 481 38.14 25.35 -25.80
C PRO A 481 37.65 25.79 -27.18
N GLU A 482 38.33 26.73 -27.82
CA GLU A 482 38.04 27.04 -29.21
C GLU A 482 38.34 25.80 -30.06
N VAL A 483 37.45 25.50 -31.02
CA VAL A 483 37.77 24.52 -32.05
C VAL A 483 38.75 25.22 -32.99
N GLU A 484 39.99 24.76 -33.04
CA GLU A 484 40.94 25.23 -34.05
C GLU A 484 40.33 25.04 -35.44
N HIS A 485 39.94 26.15 -36.06
CA HIS A 485 39.53 26.18 -37.45
C HIS A 485 40.77 25.96 -38.31
N LEU A 486 41.06 24.69 -38.62
CA LEU A 486 41.98 24.32 -39.69
C LEU A 486 41.64 25.16 -40.93
N SER A 487 42.64 25.88 -41.45
CA SER A 487 42.48 26.88 -42.49
C SER A 487 41.94 26.27 -43.79
N ASN A 488 41.08 27.01 -44.49
CA ASN A 488 40.42 26.54 -45.72
C ASN A 488 41.35 26.44 -46.94
N ASP A 489 42.64 26.77 -46.79
CA ASP A 489 43.60 26.94 -47.88
C ASP A 489 44.49 25.70 -48.10
N GLU A 490 43.87 24.55 -48.38
CA GLU A 490 44.58 23.44 -49.04
C GLU A 490 43.64 22.61 -49.93
N LYS A 491 43.42 23.08 -51.17
CA LYS A 491 42.74 22.34 -52.24
C LYS A 491 43.76 21.54 -53.06
N SER A 492 44.29 20.45 -52.52
CA SER A 492 45.11 19.52 -53.29
C SER A 492 45.09 18.08 -52.78
N ASP A 493 44.96 17.16 -53.73
CA ASP A 493 45.02 15.69 -53.65
C ASP A 493 43.94 14.96 -52.81
N GLY A 494 43.52 13.80 -53.35
CA GLY A 494 42.39 12.98 -52.89
C GLY A 494 42.80 11.79 -52.04
N SER A 495 43.70 11.98 -51.08
CA SER A 495 44.32 10.92 -50.27
C SER A 495 44.38 11.28 -48.77
N ARG A 496 43.23 11.22 -48.08
CA ARG A 496 43.20 11.27 -46.60
C ARG A 496 43.69 9.95 -46.01
N VAL A 497 45.00 9.87 -45.79
CA VAL A 497 45.71 8.69 -45.28
C VAL A 497 45.27 8.35 -43.84
N VAL A 498 45.21 7.06 -43.53
CA VAL A 498 44.68 6.48 -42.28
C VAL A 498 45.63 6.63 -41.08
N ASP A 499 46.88 7.07 -41.29
CA ASP A 499 47.99 6.97 -40.33
C ASP A 499 47.99 8.02 -39.19
N LYS A 500 46.82 8.45 -38.73
CA LYS A 500 46.63 9.25 -37.51
C LYS A 500 45.47 8.74 -36.65
N PHE A 501 45.58 7.50 -36.17
CA PHE A 501 44.78 6.99 -35.06
C PHE A 501 45.63 6.85 -33.79
N PRO A 502 45.52 7.78 -32.81
CA PRO A 502 46.02 7.55 -31.46
C PRO A 502 45.34 6.33 -30.84
N PRO A 503 46.00 5.58 -29.93
CA PRO A 503 45.34 4.51 -29.15
C PRO A 503 44.10 5.00 -28.38
N GLU A 504 44.06 6.29 -28.05
CA GLU A 504 42.98 6.98 -27.36
C GLU A 504 41.68 7.09 -28.17
N ALA A 505 41.72 6.90 -29.49
CA ALA A 505 40.52 6.76 -30.32
C ALA A 505 39.65 5.53 -29.97
N ARG A 506 40.13 4.63 -29.10
CA ARG A 506 39.35 3.56 -28.47
C ARG A 506 38.59 3.99 -27.21
N ALA A 507 38.84 5.19 -26.69
CA ALA A 507 38.27 5.73 -25.45
C ALA A 507 37.37 6.97 -25.67
N GLU A 508 37.68 7.80 -26.68
CA GLU A 508 37.04 9.09 -26.90
C GLU A 508 35.67 9.01 -27.62
N ALA A 509 34.63 8.82 -26.81
CA ALA A 509 33.27 9.37 -26.92
C ALA A 509 32.40 9.23 -28.20
N GLY A 510 32.96 8.92 -29.37
CA GLY A 510 32.26 8.82 -30.66
C GLY A 510 32.80 7.70 -31.56
N VAL A 511 31.94 7.17 -32.44
CA VAL A 511 32.23 5.98 -33.25
C VAL A 511 32.40 6.35 -34.72
N LEU A 512 33.50 5.92 -35.35
CA LEU A 512 33.68 6.00 -36.80
C LEU A 512 32.83 4.92 -37.48
N LEU A 513 31.92 5.31 -38.38
CA LEU A 513 30.97 4.38 -39.00
C LEU A 513 31.22 4.09 -40.49
N GLN A 514 31.94 4.95 -41.21
CA GLN A 514 32.16 4.83 -42.65
C GLN A 514 33.61 5.18 -43.04
N VAL A 515 34.12 4.52 -44.08
CA VAL A 515 35.45 4.78 -44.66
C VAL A 515 35.34 4.90 -46.19
N GLU A 516 36.01 5.89 -46.79
CA GLU A 516 35.86 6.21 -48.23
C GLU A 516 36.63 5.24 -49.16
N ARG A 517 37.70 4.60 -48.68
CA ARG A 517 38.42 3.51 -49.38
C ARG A 517 38.82 2.40 -48.40
N ALA A 518 38.74 1.16 -48.87
CA ALA A 518 39.08 -0.05 -48.09
C ALA A 518 40.53 -0.55 -48.32
N GLU A 519 41.30 0.13 -49.17
CA GLU A 519 42.67 -0.28 -49.52
C GLU A 519 43.62 -0.06 -48.34
N GLY A 520 44.21 -1.15 -47.84
CA GLY A 520 45.22 -1.13 -46.76
C GLY A 520 44.68 -1.30 -45.33
N THR A 521 43.36 -1.22 -45.09
CA THR A 521 42.81 -1.36 -43.72
C THR A 521 42.64 -2.81 -43.29
N SER A 522 43.11 -3.17 -42.10
CA SER A 522 42.94 -4.51 -41.49
C SER A 522 41.56 -4.77 -40.85
N LEU A 523 40.59 -3.88 -41.06
CA LEU A 523 39.25 -3.95 -40.47
C LEU A 523 38.27 -4.68 -41.39
N ARG A 524 37.46 -5.57 -40.80
CA ARG A 524 36.33 -6.21 -41.48
C ARG A 524 35.20 -5.21 -41.71
N LEU A 525 34.76 -5.09 -42.96
CA LEU A 525 33.68 -4.22 -43.41
C LEU A 525 32.40 -5.03 -43.70
N ALA A 526 31.26 -4.35 -43.79
CA ALA A 526 30.00 -4.94 -44.23
C ALA A 526 29.98 -5.18 -45.75
N ASN A 527 28.95 -5.88 -46.23
CA ASN A 527 28.73 -6.20 -47.64
C ASN A 527 28.56 -4.96 -48.55
N ASP A 528 28.48 -3.74 -47.99
CA ASP A 528 28.43 -2.48 -48.74
C ASP A 528 29.84 -1.91 -49.06
N GLY A 529 30.91 -2.53 -48.55
CA GLY A 529 32.30 -2.12 -48.79
C GLY A 529 32.75 -0.85 -48.05
N HIS A 530 31.87 -0.23 -47.25
CA HIS A 530 32.13 1.09 -46.64
C HIS A 530 31.78 1.18 -45.15
N THR A 531 30.84 0.37 -44.64
CA THR A 531 30.44 0.38 -43.23
C THR A 531 31.33 -0.55 -42.39
N VAL A 532 31.89 -0.03 -41.30
CA VAL A 532 32.77 -0.81 -40.41
C VAL A 532 31.96 -1.77 -39.52
N LEU A 533 32.39 -3.04 -39.40
CA LEU A 533 31.78 -3.98 -38.47
C LEU A 533 32.26 -3.72 -37.04
N LEU A 534 31.34 -3.38 -36.14
CA LEU A 534 31.65 -3.05 -34.75
C LEU A 534 30.73 -3.81 -33.77
N PRO A 535 31.25 -4.57 -32.80
CA PRO A 535 32.66 -4.98 -32.69
C PRO A 535 33.11 -5.83 -33.89
N GLN A 536 34.42 -5.92 -34.10
CA GLN A 536 35.01 -6.80 -35.11
C GLN A 536 34.73 -8.28 -34.76
N PRO A 537 34.23 -9.11 -35.68
CA PRO A 537 33.94 -10.52 -35.42
C PRO A 537 35.24 -11.34 -35.41
N THR A 538 35.40 -12.22 -34.42
CA THR A 538 36.54 -13.14 -34.32
C THR A 538 36.44 -14.27 -35.35
N ASP A 539 37.45 -15.14 -35.43
CA ASP A 539 37.42 -16.34 -36.30
C ASP A 539 36.85 -17.59 -35.63
N ASP A 540 36.34 -17.48 -34.40
CA ASP A 540 35.71 -18.59 -33.69
C ASP A 540 34.28 -18.84 -34.23
N PRO A 541 33.93 -20.06 -34.69
CA PRO A 541 32.56 -20.44 -35.06
C PRO A 541 31.54 -20.30 -33.90
N TYR A 542 32.01 -20.29 -32.65
CA TYR A 542 31.18 -20.08 -31.46
C TYR A 542 30.95 -18.59 -31.12
N ASP A 543 31.64 -17.63 -31.75
CA ASP A 543 31.31 -16.21 -31.62
C ASP A 543 29.89 -15.96 -32.19
N PRO A 544 28.93 -15.43 -31.40
CA PRO A 544 27.57 -15.21 -31.86
C PRO A 544 27.43 -14.23 -33.04
N LEU A 545 28.46 -13.42 -33.32
CA LEU A 545 28.49 -12.55 -34.50
C LEU A 545 28.63 -13.36 -35.80
N ASN A 546 29.23 -14.56 -35.74
CA ASN A 546 29.42 -15.45 -36.89
C ASN A 546 28.21 -16.35 -37.15
N TRP A 547 27.19 -16.33 -36.29
CA TRP A 547 26.00 -17.16 -36.45
C TRP A 547 25.14 -16.74 -37.66
N SER A 548 24.49 -17.71 -38.29
CA SER A 548 23.63 -17.45 -39.45
C SER A 548 22.50 -16.46 -39.12
N SER A 549 22.16 -15.60 -40.08
CA SER A 549 21.11 -14.58 -39.92
C SER A 549 19.78 -15.18 -39.45
N ARG A 550 19.44 -16.42 -39.87
CA ARG A 550 18.27 -17.17 -39.38
C ARG A 550 18.35 -17.43 -37.87
N LYS A 551 19.48 -17.90 -37.33
CA LYS A 551 19.65 -18.11 -35.87
C LYS A 551 19.55 -16.79 -35.10
N LYS A 552 20.19 -15.72 -35.60
CA LYS A 552 20.16 -14.39 -34.97
C LYS A 552 18.74 -13.82 -34.85
N HIS A 553 17.98 -13.82 -35.94
CA HIS A 553 16.60 -13.30 -35.94
C HIS A 553 15.62 -14.19 -35.17
N LEU A 554 15.84 -15.52 -35.15
CA LEU A 554 15.05 -16.42 -34.33
C LEU A 554 15.27 -16.18 -32.83
N ILE A 555 16.53 -15.98 -32.39
CA ILE A 555 16.83 -15.60 -31.00
C ILE A 555 16.25 -14.23 -30.65
N LEU A 556 16.29 -13.24 -31.57
CA LEU A 556 15.62 -11.95 -31.37
C LEU A 556 14.11 -12.13 -31.15
N LEU A 557 13.45 -13.02 -31.90
CA LEU A 557 12.02 -13.32 -31.73
C LEU A 557 11.73 -13.96 -30.36
N VAL A 558 12.54 -14.92 -29.91
CA VAL A 558 12.40 -15.54 -28.57
C VAL A 558 12.57 -14.48 -27.46
N VAL A 559 13.61 -13.65 -27.55
CA VAL A 559 13.90 -12.62 -26.55
C VAL A 559 12.82 -11.53 -26.54
N ALA A 560 12.29 -11.13 -27.70
CA ALA A 560 11.20 -10.17 -27.79
C ALA A 560 9.85 -10.74 -27.31
N TRP A 561 9.58 -12.03 -27.53
CA TRP A 561 8.42 -12.71 -26.94
C TRP A 561 8.53 -12.78 -25.41
N ALA A 562 9.71 -13.12 -24.87
CA ALA A 562 9.93 -13.13 -23.42
C ALA A 562 9.84 -11.71 -22.80
N ALA A 563 10.20 -10.66 -23.54
CA ALA A 563 9.98 -9.27 -23.10
C ALA A 563 8.50 -8.86 -23.11
N LEU A 564 7.71 -9.42 -24.04
CA LEU A 564 6.26 -9.24 -24.10
C LEU A 564 5.57 -9.85 -22.87
N THR A 565 5.95 -11.06 -22.43
CA THR A 565 5.12 -11.81 -21.47
C THR A 565 5.01 -11.15 -20.09
N SER A 566 6.03 -10.41 -19.63
CA SER A 566 6.00 -9.75 -18.32
C SER A 566 4.93 -8.65 -18.26
N ASP A 567 5.01 -7.63 -19.11
CA ASP A 567 4.02 -6.55 -19.14
C ASP A 567 2.63 -7.05 -19.58
N PHE A 568 2.56 -8.08 -20.45
CA PHE A 568 1.29 -8.73 -20.80
C PHE A 568 0.59 -9.32 -19.57
N THR A 569 1.31 -10.15 -18.80
CA THR A 569 0.76 -10.87 -17.63
C THR A 569 0.59 -9.93 -16.43
N SER A 570 1.40 -8.88 -16.34
CA SER A 570 1.23 -7.78 -15.40
C SER A 570 -0.08 -7.04 -15.67
N ALA A 571 -0.23 -6.46 -16.87
CA ALA A 571 -1.34 -5.57 -17.20
C ALA A 571 -2.66 -6.32 -17.38
N ALA A 572 -2.69 -7.60 -17.79
CA ALA A 572 -3.91 -8.39 -17.87
C ALA A 572 -4.75 -8.34 -16.59
N GLY A 573 -4.12 -8.21 -15.42
CA GLY A 573 -4.79 -8.04 -14.12
C GLY A 573 -5.53 -6.70 -13.91
N SER A 574 -5.48 -5.77 -14.86
CA SER A 574 -6.30 -4.54 -14.85
C SER A 574 -7.74 -4.76 -15.34
N ALA A 575 -7.97 -5.72 -16.23
CA ALA A 575 -9.30 -6.07 -16.73
C ALA A 575 -10.23 -6.68 -15.66
N PRO A 576 -9.81 -7.69 -14.86
CA PRO A 576 -10.67 -8.34 -13.88
C PRO A 576 -10.97 -7.53 -12.61
N VAL A 577 -10.40 -6.32 -12.43
CA VAL A 577 -10.45 -5.56 -11.16
C VAL A 577 -11.88 -5.38 -10.61
N ILE A 578 -12.88 -5.18 -11.47
CA ILE A 578 -14.28 -5.01 -11.05
C ILE A 578 -14.89 -6.35 -10.58
N LEU A 579 -14.58 -7.47 -11.23
CA LEU A 579 -15.06 -8.80 -10.81
C LEU A 579 -14.38 -9.26 -9.52
N GLN A 580 -13.07 -9.07 -9.43
CA GLN A 580 -12.27 -9.37 -8.23
C GLN A 580 -12.70 -8.50 -7.03
N ALA A 581 -13.11 -7.25 -7.26
CA ALA A 581 -13.70 -6.38 -6.24
C ALA A 581 -15.05 -6.92 -5.72
N ALA A 582 -15.90 -7.43 -6.62
CA ALA A 582 -17.16 -8.07 -6.24
C ALA A 582 -16.94 -9.38 -5.47
N GLU A 583 -16.08 -10.27 -5.97
CA GLU A 583 -15.82 -11.60 -5.38
C GLU A 583 -15.15 -11.52 -4.00
N TRP A 584 -14.09 -10.72 -3.85
CA TRP A 584 -13.38 -10.56 -2.59
C TRP A 584 -13.94 -9.43 -1.69
N HIS A 585 -15.09 -8.87 -2.05
CA HIS A 585 -15.81 -7.82 -1.31
C HIS A 585 -14.95 -6.61 -0.91
N LYS A 586 -13.99 -6.24 -1.77
CA LYS A 586 -13.04 -5.12 -1.61
C LYS A 586 -13.35 -4.02 -2.64
N SER A 587 -12.92 -2.78 -2.40
CA SER A 587 -13.13 -1.71 -3.38
C SER A 587 -12.26 -1.92 -4.64
N PRO A 588 -12.70 -1.51 -5.85
CA PRO A 588 -11.90 -1.61 -7.07
C PRO A 588 -10.50 -0.97 -6.94
N ASN A 589 -10.39 0.16 -6.24
CA ASN A 589 -9.10 0.79 -5.94
C ASN A 589 -8.20 -0.13 -5.07
N SER A 590 -8.76 -0.72 -4.01
CA SER A 590 -8.02 -1.64 -3.12
C SER A 590 -7.55 -2.90 -3.85
N VAL A 591 -8.40 -3.48 -4.70
CA VAL A 591 -8.02 -4.63 -5.54
C VAL A 591 -6.92 -4.25 -6.53
N ASN A 592 -6.99 -3.05 -7.11
CA ASN A 592 -6.02 -2.59 -8.10
C ASN A 592 -4.60 -2.43 -7.55
N HIS A 593 -4.43 -2.34 -6.22
CA HIS A 593 -3.11 -2.36 -5.59
C HIS A 593 -2.31 -3.65 -5.93
N ASN A 594 -2.95 -4.76 -6.30
CA ASN A 594 -2.26 -5.97 -6.77
C ASN A 594 -1.46 -5.72 -8.09
N ASN A 595 -1.97 -4.85 -8.96
CA ASN A 595 -1.29 -4.49 -10.20
C ASN A 595 -0.10 -3.57 -9.91
N SER A 596 -0.26 -2.62 -8.99
CA SER A 596 0.85 -1.79 -8.51
C SER A 596 1.97 -2.62 -7.88
N ILE A 597 1.67 -3.54 -6.95
CA ILE A 597 2.72 -4.34 -6.31
C ILE A 597 3.41 -5.30 -7.30
N ASN A 598 2.70 -5.85 -8.28
CA ASN A 598 3.30 -6.63 -9.35
C ASN A 598 4.32 -5.81 -10.16
N VAL A 599 3.98 -4.57 -10.56
CA VAL A 599 4.92 -3.67 -11.27
C VAL A 599 6.09 -3.22 -10.38
N LEU A 600 5.88 -2.95 -9.10
CA LEU A 600 6.97 -2.67 -8.15
C LEU A 600 7.97 -3.84 -8.10
N MET A 601 7.46 -5.07 -8.02
CA MET A 601 8.31 -6.25 -7.99
C MET A 601 8.99 -6.53 -9.34
N MET A 602 8.41 -6.10 -10.47
CA MET A 602 9.11 -6.09 -11.77
C MET A 602 10.32 -5.15 -11.78
N ALA A 603 10.29 -4.02 -11.06
CA ALA A 603 11.48 -3.19 -10.87
C ALA A 603 12.55 -3.93 -10.05
N ILE A 604 12.16 -4.51 -8.91
CA ILE A 604 13.07 -5.22 -7.99
C ILE A 604 13.70 -6.45 -8.67
N GLY A 605 12.91 -7.26 -9.37
CA GLY A 605 13.41 -8.38 -10.17
C GLY A 605 14.36 -7.93 -11.27
N GLY A 606 14.19 -6.71 -11.79
CA GLY A 606 15.12 -6.10 -12.74
C GLY A 606 16.53 -5.92 -12.17
N LEU A 607 16.65 -5.55 -10.89
CA LEU A 607 17.94 -5.48 -10.19
C LEU A 607 18.55 -6.86 -9.88
N ILE A 608 17.73 -7.90 -9.82
CA ILE A 608 18.15 -9.28 -9.53
C ILE A 608 18.66 -10.00 -10.79
N TRP A 609 17.87 -10.04 -11.86
CA TRP A 609 18.19 -10.83 -13.06
C TRP A 609 19.34 -10.25 -13.90
N VAL A 610 19.59 -8.95 -13.79
CA VAL A 610 20.59 -8.26 -14.60
C VAL A 610 22.02 -8.66 -14.24
N PRO A 611 22.47 -8.60 -12.97
CA PRO A 611 23.76 -9.17 -12.56
C PRO A 611 23.90 -10.66 -12.91
N MET A 612 22.82 -11.44 -12.85
CA MET A 612 22.85 -12.87 -13.17
C MET A 612 23.29 -13.15 -14.62
N THR A 613 23.06 -12.22 -15.56
CA THR A 613 23.53 -12.36 -16.95
C THR A 613 25.05 -12.50 -17.08
N SER A 614 25.81 -11.89 -16.16
CA SER A 614 27.28 -11.90 -16.13
C SER A 614 27.85 -13.01 -15.22
N VAL A 615 27.03 -13.55 -14.30
CA VAL A 615 27.42 -14.60 -13.34
C VAL A 615 27.10 -16.01 -13.87
N ILE A 616 25.85 -16.25 -14.30
CA ILE A 616 25.37 -17.56 -14.75
C ILE A 616 25.11 -17.63 -16.26
N GLY A 617 25.46 -16.58 -17.01
CA GLY A 617 25.16 -16.47 -18.43
C GLY A 617 23.71 -16.06 -18.71
N ARG A 618 23.42 -15.81 -19.98
CA ARG A 618 22.20 -15.11 -20.40
C ARG A 618 21.05 -16.06 -20.71
N ALA A 619 21.35 -17.22 -21.29
CA ALA A 619 20.32 -18.23 -21.54
C ALA A 619 19.76 -18.83 -20.23
N PRO A 620 20.57 -19.15 -19.20
CA PRO A 620 20.06 -19.57 -17.89
C PRO A 620 19.28 -18.48 -17.17
N THR A 621 19.75 -17.24 -17.23
CA THR A 621 19.03 -16.09 -16.67
C THR A 621 17.62 -15.98 -17.26
N LEU A 622 17.47 -16.09 -18.59
CA LEU A 622 16.15 -16.03 -19.24
C LEU A 622 15.29 -17.28 -18.99
N PHE A 623 15.90 -18.46 -18.96
CA PHE A 623 15.19 -19.72 -18.75
C PHE A 623 14.59 -19.82 -17.34
N TRP A 624 15.40 -19.66 -16.29
CA TRP A 624 14.96 -19.87 -14.90
C TRP A 624 13.91 -18.86 -14.46
N SER A 625 14.08 -17.61 -14.86
CA SER A 625 13.12 -16.53 -14.61
C SER A 625 11.78 -16.77 -15.32
N THR A 626 11.79 -17.19 -16.60
CA THR A 626 10.55 -17.56 -17.33
C THR A 626 9.88 -18.80 -16.73
N PHE A 627 10.66 -19.82 -16.36
CA PHE A 627 10.15 -21.06 -15.75
C PHE A 627 9.48 -20.82 -14.40
N LEU A 628 10.12 -20.06 -13.51
CA LEU A 628 9.56 -19.71 -12.20
C LEU A 628 8.37 -18.74 -12.36
N GLY A 629 8.45 -17.78 -13.27
CA GLY A 629 7.35 -16.88 -13.59
C GLY A 629 6.12 -17.58 -14.16
N LEU A 630 6.29 -18.68 -14.92
CA LEU A 630 5.20 -19.55 -15.35
C LEU A 630 4.54 -20.25 -14.16
N ILE A 631 5.31 -20.78 -13.20
CA ILE A 631 4.78 -21.41 -11.97
C ILE A 631 3.93 -20.40 -11.17
N PHE A 632 4.45 -19.19 -10.93
CA PHE A 632 3.68 -18.15 -10.23
C PHE A 632 2.49 -17.60 -11.05
N SER A 633 2.51 -17.76 -12.38
CA SER A 633 1.33 -17.48 -13.24
C SER A 633 0.23 -18.52 -13.07
N ILE A 634 0.59 -19.80 -12.98
CA ILE A 634 -0.38 -20.87 -12.68
C ILE A 634 -0.96 -20.63 -11.28
N LEU A 635 -0.13 -20.35 -10.28
CA LEU A 635 -0.58 -20.05 -8.91
C LEU A 635 -1.51 -18.83 -8.84
N SER A 636 -1.26 -17.76 -9.61
CA SER A 636 -2.17 -16.59 -9.63
C SER A 636 -3.51 -16.89 -10.31
N SER A 637 -3.57 -17.90 -11.19
CA SER A 637 -4.80 -18.35 -11.85
C SER A 637 -5.68 -19.27 -10.97
N VAL A 638 -5.14 -19.78 -9.86
CA VAL A 638 -5.83 -20.69 -8.91
C VAL A 638 -5.87 -20.15 -7.47
N SER A 639 -5.54 -18.86 -7.27
CA SER A 639 -5.59 -18.23 -5.94
C SER A 639 -7.04 -17.92 -5.55
N THR A 640 -7.46 -18.38 -4.37
CA THR A 640 -8.85 -18.23 -3.90
C THR A 640 -9.10 -17.00 -3.03
N ASP A 641 -8.06 -16.45 -2.41
CA ASP A 641 -8.11 -15.29 -1.53
C ASP A 641 -7.24 -14.14 -2.05
N PHE A 642 -7.65 -12.89 -1.78
CA PHE A 642 -6.96 -11.69 -2.25
C PHE A 642 -5.53 -11.54 -1.70
N GLU A 643 -5.27 -11.87 -0.44
CA GLU A 643 -3.93 -11.71 0.15
C GLU A 643 -2.96 -12.76 -0.40
N MET A 644 -3.44 -14.00 -0.59
CA MET A 644 -2.71 -15.03 -1.34
C MET A 644 -2.43 -14.58 -2.77
N PHE A 645 -3.46 -14.11 -3.49
CA PHE A 645 -3.35 -13.63 -4.86
C PHE A 645 -2.35 -12.47 -4.97
N MET A 646 -2.43 -11.47 -4.09
CA MET A 646 -1.51 -10.33 -4.06
C MET A 646 -0.06 -10.76 -3.80
N GLY A 647 0.17 -11.69 -2.86
CA GLY A 647 1.49 -12.26 -2.59
C GLY A 647 2.07 -13.02 -3.79
N VAL A 648 1.25 -13.86 -4.45
CA VAL A 648 1.65 -14.59 -5.65
C VAL A 648 1.90 -13.63 -6.83
N ARG A 649 1.06 -12.60 -7.02
CA ARG A 649 1.24 -11.54 -8.03
C ARG A 649 2.52 -10.74 -7.81
N ALA A 650 2.87 -10.43 -6.56
CA ALA A 650 4.15 -9.80 -6.23
C ALA A 650 5.34 -10.67 -6.67
N ILE A 651 5.33 -11.96 -6.33
CA ILE A 651 6.41 -12.88 -6.71
C ILE A 651 6.47 -13.11 -8.23
N GLN A 652 5.33 -13.23 -8.91
CA GLN A 652 5.22 -13.34 -10.38
C GLN A 652 5.94 -12.18 -11.10
N GLY A 653 5.77 -10.94 -10.62
CA GLY A 653 6.42 -9.76 -11.19
C GLY A 653 7.95 -9.79 -11.06
N LEU A 654 8.46 -10.27 -9.92
CA LEU A 654 9.91 -10.45 -9.69
C LEU A 654 10.54 -11.45 -10.68
N PHE A 655 9.80 -12.48 -11.10
CA PHE A 655 10.33 -13.49 -12.02
C PHE A 655 10.18 -13.12 -13.50
N LEU A 656 9.03 -12.62 -13.96
CA LEU A 656 8.81 -12.41 -15.39
C LEU A 656 9.61 -11.25 -16.03
N THR A 657 10.03 -10.27 -15.24
CA THR A 657 10.67 -9.02 -15.70
C THR A 657 11.99 -9.22 -16.48
N SER A 658 12.65 -10.37 -16.35
CA SER A 658 13.96 -10.66 -16.94
C SER A 658 14.05 -10.42 -18.44
N GLY A 659 13.02 -10.83 -19.21
CA GLY A 659 12.98 -10.70 -20.67
C GLY A 659 13.06 -9.23 -21.13
N GLN A 660 12.61 -8.30 -20.30
CA GLN A 660 12.72 -6.86 -20.54
C GLN A 660 14.08 -6.30 -20.13
N THR A 661 14.69 -6.83 -19.06
CA THR A 661 15.90 -6.23 -18.48
C THR A 661 17.20 -6.72 -19.13
N ILE A 662 17.19 -7.88 -19.80
CA ILE A 662 18.42 -8.49 -20.34
C ILE A 662 18.49 -8.52 -21.87
N ALA A 663 17.42 -8.15 -22.56
CA ALA A 663 17.31 -8.27 -24.03
C ALA A 663 18.34 -7.46 -24.82
N ILE A 664 18.64 -6.22 -24.38
CA ILE A 664 19.64 -5.38 -25.05
C ILE A 664 21.03 -6.04 -25.04
N ALA A 665 21.35 -6.84 -24.01
CA ALA A 665 22.58 -7.63 -23.98
C ALA A 665 22.58 -8.69 -25.10
N PHE A 666 21.52 -9.51 -25.21
CA PHE A 666 21.37 -10.47 -26.32
C PHE A 666 21.52 -9.79 -27.69
N ILE A 667 20.94 -8.59 -27.88
CA ILE A 667 21.07 -7.82 -29.13
C ILE A 667 22.53 -7.36 -29.37
N LYS A 668 23.24 -6.87 -28.35
CA LYS A 668 24.65 -6.44 -28.45
C LYS A 668 25.56 -7.57 -28.95
N ASP A 669 25.39 -8.79 -28.43
CA ASP A 669 26.34 -9.88 -28.68
C ASP A 669 26.17 -10.55 -30.04
N ILE A 670 24.98 -10.46 -30.66
CA ILE A 670 24.67 -11.10 -31.94
C ILE A 670 24.59 -10.12 -33.13
N PHE A 671 24.32 -8.82 -32.91
CA PHE A 671 24.19 -7.81 -33.98
C PHE A 671 25.25 -6.70 -33.92
N PHE A 672 25.72 -6.28 -35.10
CA PHE A 672 26.68 -5.20 -35.27
C PHE A 672 26.06 -3.83 -35.00
N PHE A 673 26.89 -2.85 -34.60
CA PHE A 673 26.47 -1.52 -34.17
C PHE A 673 25.43 -0.85 -35.09
N HIS A 674 25.68 -0.84 -36.40
CA HIS A 674 24.81 -0.22 -37.40
C HIS A 674 23.42 -0.90 -37.52
N GLU A 675 23.26 -2.14 -37.05
CA GLU A 675 21.96 -2.82 -37.00
C GLU A 675 21.20 -2.57 -35.69
N ARG A 676 21.92 -2.36 -34.58
CA ARG A 676 21.37 -2.49 -33.21
C ARG A 676 20.13 -1.66 -32.96
N ALA A 677 20.13 -0.38 -33.34
CA ALA A 677 18.99 0.51 -33.13
C ALA A 677 17.68 -0.03 -33.74
N ARG A 678 17.73 -0.65 -34.92
CA ARG A 678 16.55 -1.27 -35.55
C ARG A 678 16.10 -2.56 -34.85
N LYS A 679 17.05 -3.36 -34.33
CA LYS A 679 16.71 -4.58 -33.56
C LYS A 679 16.15 -4.23 -32.18
N ILE A 680 16.64 -3.12 -31.58
CA ILE A 680 16.09 -2.53 -30.36
C ILE A 680 14.67 -2.00 -30.63
N GLY A 681 14.40 -1.34 -31.75
CA GLY A 681 13.04 -0.94 -32.17
C GLY A 681 12.07 -2.13 -32.24
N LEU A 682 12.44 -3.20 -32.96
CA LEU A 682 11.64 -4.43 -33.06
C LEU A 682 11.40 -5.13 -31.71
N TRP A 683 12.38 -5.13 -30.81
CA TRP A 683 12.22 -5.63 -29.44
C TRP A 683 11.31 -4.70 -28.59
N ALA A 684 11.49 -3.39 -28.72
CA ALA A 684 10.74 -2.38 -28.00
C ALA A 684 9.26 -2.36 -28.39
N LEU A 685 8.96 -2.54 -29.68
CA LEU A 685 7.59 -2.74 -30.18
C LEU A 685 6.86 -3.86 -29.42
N MET A 686 7.55 -4.98 -29.15
CA MET A 686 6.95 -6.14 -28.48
C MET A 686 6.67 -5.90 -26.99
N TYR A 687 7.58 -5.27 -26.23
CA TYR A 687 7.34 -5.00 -24.80
C TYR A 687 6.51 -3.73 -24.55
N ILE A 688 6.44 -2.79 -25.49
CA ILE A 688 5.66 -1.55 -25.35
C ILE A 688 4.22 -1.75 -25.85
N THR A 689 3.96 -2.68 -26.79
CA THR A 689 2.58 -3.10 -27.10
C THR A 689 2.00 -4.07 -26.08
N SER A 690 2.82 -4.89 -25.40
CA SER A 690 2.33 -5.94 -24.53
C SER A 690 1.46 -5.54 -23.32
N PRO A 691 1.65 -4.39 -22.63
CA PRO A 691 0.75 -3.99 -21.54
C PRO A 691 -0.64 -3.58 -22.04
N TYR A 692 -0.84 -3.43 -23.35
CA TYR A 692 -2.14 -3.22 -23.97
C TYR A 692 -2.75 -4.54 -24.48
N TRP A 693 -1.92 -5.45 -25.03
CA TRP A 693 -2.36 -6.78 -25.49
C TRP A 693 -2.94 -7.66 -24.38
N GLY A 694 -2.36 -7.62 -23.18
CA GLY A 694 -2.85 -8.37 -22.02
C GLY A 694 -4.29 -8.00 -21.68
N PRO A 695 -4.58 -6.73 -21.34
CA PRO A 695 -5.94 -6.22 -21.14
C PRO A 695 -6.86 -6.41 -22.34
N LEU A 696 -6.40 -6.22 -23.59
CA LEU A 696 -7.22 -6.37 -24.79
C LEU A 696 -7.86 -7.76 -24.82
N LEU A 697 -7.03 -8.79 -24.77
CA LEU A 697 -7.46 -10.18 -24.85
C LEU A 697 -8.18 -10.63 -23.57
N ALA A 698 -7.71 -10.23 -22.39
CA ALA A 698 -8.37 -10.52 -21.12
C ALA A 698 -9.80 -9.97 -21.06
N ASN A 699 -10.04 -8.74 -21.55
CA ASN A 699 -11.37 -8.14 -21.61
C ASN A 699 -12.31 -8.88 -22.58
N PHE A 700 -11.83 -9.35 -23.74
CA PHE A 700 -12.66 -10.16 -24.63
C PHE A 700 -13.00 -11.53 -24.01
N VAL A 701 -12.05 -12.18 -23.33
CA VAL A 701 -12.31 -13.48 -22.67
C VAL A 701 -13.30 -13.32 -21.50
N ILE A 702 -13.07 -12.37 -20.59
CA ILE A 702 -13.98 -12.06 -19.47
C ILE A 702 -15.38 -11.65 -19.98
N GLY A 703 -15.45 -10.98 -21.14
CA GLY A 703 -16.71 -10.61 -21.78
C GLY A 703 -17.61 -11.80 -22.15
N GLU A 704 -17.02 -12.96 -22.44
CA GLU A 704 -17.74 -14.19 -22.82
C GLU A 704 -17.86 -15.20 -21.66
N THR A 705 -16.81 -15.37 -20.83
CA THR A 705 -16.80 -16.39 -19.76
C THR A 705 -17.28 -15.89 -18.41
N HIS A 706 -17.25 -14.57 -18.19
CA HIS A 706 -17.51 -13.89 -16.92
C HIS A 706 -16.65 -14.34 -15.73
N GLN A 707 -15.61 -15.14 -15.96
CA GLN A 707 -14.67 -15.62 -14.94
C GLN A 707 -13.38 -14.81 -15.00
N TRP A 708 -12.96 -14.24 -13.87
CA TRP A 708 -11.78 -13.39 -13.81
C TRP A 708 -10.47 -14.20 -13.94
N GLN A 709 -10.50 -15.48 -13.56
CA GLN A 709 -9.38 -16.40 -13.56
C GLN A 709 -8.82 -16.63 -14.98
N ASP A 710 -9.68 -16.57 -16.01
CA ASP A 710 -9.30 -16.82 -17.40
C ASP A 710 -8.32 -15.77 -17.96
N ALA A 711 -8.35 -14.54 -17.45
CA ALA A 711 -7.36 -13.52 -17.79
C ALA A 711 -5.94 -13.91 -17.34
N PHE A 712 -5.82 -14.70 -16.27
CA PHE A 712 -4.54 -15.21 -15.78
C PHE A 712 -4.15 -16.52 -16.47
N TRP A 713 -5.11 -17.40 -16.80
CA TRP A 713 -4.86 -18.57 -17.66
C TRP A 713 -4.36 -18.20 -19.06
N LEU A 714 -4.87 -17.11 -19.63
CA LEU A 714 -4.33 -16.50 -20.86
C LEU A 714 -2.85 -16.12 -20.70
N GLY A 715 -2.49 -15.53 -19.55
CA GLY A 715 -1.10 -15.25 -19.17
C GLY A 715 -0.25 -16.52 -19.01
N VAL A 716 -0.79 -17.58 -18.42
CA VAL A 716 -0.14 -18.90 -18.35
C VAL A 716 0.16 -19.43 -19.76
N GLY A 717 -0.79 -19.32 -20.70
CA GLY A 717 -0.58 -19.73 -22.10
C GLY A 717 0.56 -18.96 -22.77
N VAL A 718 0.58 -17.63 -22.66
CA VAL A 718 1.63 -16.77 -23.25
C VAL A 718 3.02 -17.04 -22.65
N ASN A 719 3.11 -17.28 -21.34
CA ASN A 719 4.35 -17.67 -20.66
C ASN A 719 4.78 -19.11 -21.01
N GLY A 720 3.84 -20.04 -21.18
CA GLY A 720 4.10 -21.40 -21.65
C GLY A 720 4.71 -21.42 -23.05
N ILE A 721 4.15 -20.62 -23.98
CA ILE A 721 4.73 -20.41 -25.31
C ILE A 721 6.15 -19.84 -25.21
N SER A 722 6.40 -18.87 -24.32
CA SER A 722 7.74 -18.31 -24.09
C SER A 722 8.75 -19.39 -23.66
N LEU A 723 8.38 -20.22 -22.68
CA LEU A 723 9.23 -21.31 -22.20
C LEU A 723 9.51 -22.36 -23.30
N LEU A 724 8.51 -22.70 -24.12
CA LEU A 724 8.66 -23.61 -25.26
C LEU A 724 9.59 -23.01 -26.34
N LEU A 725 9.44 -21.72 -26.67
CA LEU A 725 10.32 -21.01 -27.60
C LEU A 725 11.77 -20.94 -27.10
N ILE A 726 11.97 -20.72 -25.80
CA ILE A 726 13.28 -20.77 -25.13
C ILE A 726 13.89 -22.17 -25.27
N LEU A 727 13.17 -23.22 -24.88
CA LEU A 727 13.64 -24.61 -24.96
C LEU A 727 13.92 -25.07 -26.39
N ALA A 728 13.13 -24.61 -27.37
CA ALA A 728 13.25 -24.97 -28.77
C ALA A 728 14.41 -24.27 -29.48
N PHE A 729 14.65 -22.98 -29.20
CA PHE A 729 15.49 -22.14 -30.07
C PHE A 729 16.58 -21.31 -29.38
N LEU A 730 16.53 -21.09 -28.07
CA LEU A 730 17.56 -20.31 -27.37
C LEU A 730 18.87 -21.09 -27.23
N ASP A 731 19.99 -20.37 -27.26
CA ASP A 731 21.35 -20.87 -27.04
C ASP A 731 22.16 -19.76 -26.34
N GLU A 732 23.24 -20.11 -25.65
CA GLU A 732 24.01 -19.15 -24.85
C GLU A 732 24.75 -18.15 -25.75
N THR A 733 24.45 -16.86 -25.59
CA THR A 733 25.04 -15.76 -26.35
C THR A 733 26.26 -15.14 -25.69
N TRP A 734 26.48 -15.33 -24.38
CA TRP A 734 27.68 -14.80 -23.72
C TRP A 734 28.96 -15.34 -24.37
N TYR A 735 29.79 -14.44 -24.90
CA TYR A 735 31.10 -14.75 -25.48
C TYR A 735 32.09 -13.65 -25.10
N ASN A 736 33.07 -14.00 -24.26
CA ASN A 736 34.08 -13.05 -23.77
C ASN A 736 35.13 -12.80 -24.86
N ARG A 737 35.15 -11.59 -25.45
CA ARG A 737 36.04 -11.23 -26.57
C ARG A 737 37.41 -10.69 -26.13
N ASP A 738 37.62 -10.52 -24.83
CA ASP A 738 38.92 -10.14 -24.27
C ASP A 738 39.86 -11.36 -24.10
N LEU A 739 39.31 -12.58 -24.22
CA LEU A 739 40.05 -13.84 -24.23
C LEU A 739 40.33 -14.33 -25.66
N PRO A 740 41.56 -14.78 -25.98
CA PRO A 740 41.88 -15.41 -27.27
C PRO A 740 41.00 -16.63 -27.54
N SER A 741 40.72 -16.92 -28.82
CA SER A 741 39.88 -18.07 -29.22
C SER A 741 40.37 -19.43 -28.69
N SER A 742 41.68 -19.59 -28.46
CA SER A 742 42.28 -20.78 -27.85
C SER A 742 42.04 -20.93 -26.34
N ALA A 743 41.63 -19.85 -25.65
CA ALA A 743 41.30 -19.83 -24.22
C ALA A 743 39.78 -19.91 -23.96
N GLN A 744 38.96 -20.02 -25.00
CA GLN A 744 37.50 -20.12 -24.86
C GLN A 744 37.09 -21.49 -24.28
N PRO A 745 36.20 -21.56 -23.28
CA PRO A 745 35.76 -22.82 -22.70
C PRO A 745 34.94 -23.64 -23.71
N ALA A 746 35.22 -24.95 -23.78
CA ALA A 746 34.68 -25.82 -24.81
C ALA A 746 33.14 -25.94 -24.76
N ARG A 747 32.48 -25.62 -25.88
CA ARG A 747 31.02 -25.72 -26.05
C ARG A 747 30.65 -27.05 -26.72
N GLY A 748 30.09 -28.00 -25.97
CA GLY A 748 29.57 -29.24 -26.53
C GLY A 748 28.46 -29.00 -27.57
N GLN A 749 28.42 -29.84 -28.61
CA GLN A 749 27.45 -29.74 -29.70
C GLN A 749 26.22 -30.66 -29.48
N GLY A 750 25.15 -30.40 -30.23
CA GLY A 750 23.90 -31.14 -30.13
C GLY A 750 22.94 -30.65 -29.03
N PHE A 751 21.75 -31.25 -29.01
CA PHE A 751 20.60 -30.80 -28.20
C PHE A 751 20.87 -30.84 -26.68
N PHE A 752 21.41 -31.94 -26.17
CA PHE A 752 21.70 -32.07 -24.73
C PHE A 752 22.74 -31.05 -24.24
N SER A 753 23.81 -30.80 -25.01
CA SER A 753 24.80 -29.78 -24.63
C SER A 753 24.23 -28.36 -24.69
N ARG A 754 23.25 -28.08 -25.55
CA ARG A 754 22.48 -26.83 -25.52
C ARG A 754 21.64 -26.72 -24.25
N LEU A 755 20.92 -27.79 -23.85
CA LEU A 755 20.16 -27.80 -22.60
C LEU A 755 21.04 -27.57 -21.37
N ILE A 756 22.24 -28.17 -21.31
CA ILE A 756 23.21 -27.98 -20.21
C ILE A 756 23.73 -26.52 -20.14
N ARG A 757 23.84 -25.83 -21.29
CA ARG A 757 24.09 -24.37 -21.32
C ARG A 757 22.86 -23.52 -21.00
N LEU A 758 21.66 -24.02 -21.24
CA LEU A 758 20.40 -23.31 -21.02
C LEU A 758 19.92 -23.40 -19.56
N THR A 759 20.33 -24.44 -18.81
CA THR A 759 20.05 -24.57 -17.36
C THR A 759 21.15 -23.99 -16.45
N GLY A 760 22.30 -23.58 -17.00
CA GLY A 760 23.42 -23.02 -16.24
C GLY A 760 24.48 -24.03 -15.79
N LEU A 761 24.25 -25.33 -15.99
CA LEU A 761 25.14 -26.42 -15.56
C LEU A 761 26.50 -26.42 -16.27
N TRP A 762 26.61 -25.85 -17.47
CA TRP A 762 27.89 -25.62 -18.14
C TRP A 762 28.63 -24.42 -17.54
N GLN A 763 27.91 -23.33 -17.24
CA GLN A 763 28.44 -22.09 -16.69
C GLN A 763 29.00 -22.32 -15.28
N MET A 764 28.30 -23.07 -14.42
CA MET A 764 28.80 -23.45 -13.09
C MET A 764 30.15 -24.19 -13.14
N LYS A 765 30.40 -25.00 -14.18
CA LYS A 765 31.67 -25.74 -14.36
C LYS A 765 32.82 -24.88 -14.88
N HIS A 766 32.52 -23.75 -15.51
CA HIS A 766 33.50 -22.85 -16.15
C HIS A 766 33.45 -21.43 -15.55
N HIS A 767 32.94 -21.28 -14.32
CA HIS A 767 32.74 -19.97 -13.70
C HIS A 767 34.07 -19.25 -13.41
N SER A 768 35.10 -20.00 -12.97
CA SER A 768 36.41 -19.43 -12.63
C SER A 768 37.11 -18.88 -13.88
N GLY A 769 37.31 -17.56 -13.93
CA GLY A 769 38.06 -16.86 -14.99
C GLY A 769 37.30 -16.54 -16.27
N TYR A 770 36.03 -16.96 -16.44
CA TYR A 770 35.23 -16.70 -17.65
C TYR A 770 33.88 -16.01 -17.39
N PHE A 771 33.34 -16.12 -16.18
CA PHE A 771 32.16 -15.39 -15.71
C PHE A 771 32.53 -14.47 -14.53
N GLU A 772 31.76 -13.39 -14.34
CA GLU A 772 32.03 -12.38 -13.31
C GLU A 772 31.58 -12.84 -11.93
N SER A 773 32.23 -12.35 -10.88
CA SER A 773 31.79 -12.61 -9.51
C SER A 773 30.44 -11.92 -9.24
N VAL A 774 29.61 -12.51 -8.37
CA VAL A 774 28.35 -11.90 -7.93
C VAL A 774 28.60 -10.49 -7.39
N PHE A 775 29.66 -10.29 -6.62
CA PHE A 775 30.01 -9.00 -6.04
C PHE A 775 30.34 -7.95 -7.12
N ASP A 776 31.15 -8.31 -8.12
CA ASP A 776 31.56 -7.38 -9.17
C ASP A 776 30.40 -7.05 -10.13
N ALA A 777 29.52 -8.00 -10.43
CA ALA A 777 28.33 -7.77 -11.24
C ALA A 777 27.35 -6.77 -10.57
N TYR A 778 27.07 -6.92 -9.27
CA TYR A 778 26.25 -5.94 -8.52
C TYR A 778 26.96 -4.58 -8.35
N LYS A 779 28.27 -4.58 -8.07
CA LYS A 779 29.11 -3.37 -8.00
C LYS A 779 29.10 -2.59 -9.31
N ARG A 780 29.07 -3.26 -10.47
CA ARG A 780 28.96 -2.60 -11.78
C ARG A 780 27.62 -1.89 -11.96
N VAL A 781 26.49 -2.50 -11.56
CA VAL A 781 25.17 -1.85 -11.58
C VAL A 781 25.17 -0.57 -10.74
N LEU A 782 25.74 -0.61 -9.53
CA LEU A 782 25.85 0.57 -8.65
C LEU A 782 26.78 1.66 -9.25
N LEU A 783 27.86 1.26 -9.92
CA LEU A 783 28.82 2.18 -10.57
C LEU A 783 28.27 2.84 -11.84
N ILE A 784 27.28 2.22 -12.51
CA ILE A 784 26.51 2.83 -13.60
C ILE A 784 25.49 3.80 -13.05
N LEU A 785 24.78 3.39 -11.99
CA LEU A 785 23.78 4.23 -11.34
C LEU A 785 24.39 5.50 -10.74
N SER A 786 25.69 5.52 -10.37
CA SER A 786 26.37 6.71 -9.89
C SER A 786 26.80 7.70 -11.00
N LYS A 787 26.68 7.36 -12.30
CA LYS A 787 27.03 8.25 -13.40
C LYS A 787 25.93 9.33 -13.57
N PRO A 788 26.23 10.64 -13.44
CA PRO A 788 25.19 11.67 -13.51
C PRO A 788 24.40 11.72 -14.82
N VAL A 789 25.04 11.36 -15.94
CA VAL A 789 24.41 11.25 -17.27
C VAL A 789 23.31 10.19 -17.28
N ILE A 790 23.59 9.02 -16.68
CA ILE A 790 22.61 7.94 -16.54
C ILE A 790 21.43 8.42 -15.70
N LEU A 791 21.68 8.98 -14.52
CA LEU A 791 20.64 9.46 -13.61
C LEU A 791 19.73 10.51 -14.25
N LEU A 792 20.28 11.50 -14.96
CA LEU A 792 19.49 12.56 -15.60
C LEU A 792 18.56 12.01 -16.69
N VAL A 793 19.03 11.08 -17.53
CA VAL A 793 18.19 10.47 -18.58
C VAL A 793 17.17 9.49 -17.97
N LEU A 794 17.56 8.69 -16.98
CA LEU A 794 16.64 7.77 -16.31
C LEU A 794 15.53 8.49 -15.53
N PHE A 795 15.85 9.61 -14.86
CA PHE A 795 14.85 10.42 -14.15
C PHE A 795 13.95 11.18 -15.13
N ALA A 796 14.48 11.67 -16.25
CA ALA A 796 13.65 12.24 -17.32
C ALA A 796 12.68 11.19 -17.91
N TYR A 797 13.15 9.95 -18.11
CA TYR A 797 12.34 8.85 -18.60
C TYR A 797 11.28 8.39 -17.58
N PHE A 798 11.61 8.39 -16.27
CA PHE A 798 10.66 8.19 -15.17
C PHE A 798 9.51 9.22 -15.23
N MET A 799 9.83 10.51 -15.38
CA MET A 799 8.84 11.59 -15.52
C MET A 799 7.95 11.46 -16.77
N CYS A 800 8.44 10.77 -17.81
CA CYS A 800 7.70 10.51 -19.04
C CYS A 800 6.81 9.27 -18.97
N PHE A 801 7.31 8.14 -18.45
CA PHE A 801 6.68 6.82 -18.60
C PHE A 801 5.59 6.51 -17.57
N ALA A 802 5.62 7.16 -16.39
CA ALA A 802 4.70 6.89 -15.27
C ALA A 802 3.23 6.77 -15.71
N TRP A 803 2.80 7.72 -16.54
CA TRP A 803 1.42 7.92 -16.98
C TRP A 803 0.92 6.79 -17.89
N ALA A 804 1.79 6.23 -18.74
CA ALA A 804 1.43 5.11 -19.60
C ALA A 804 1.10 3.84 -18.81
N ILE A 805 1.80 3.59 -17.70
CA ILE A 805 1.49 2.49 -16.77
C ILE A 805 0.24 2.85 -15.94
N GLY A 806 0.19 4.07 -15.40
CA GLY A 806 -0.93 4.53 -14.57
C GLY A 806 -2.29 4.46 -15.26
N VAL A 807 -2.37 4.89 -16.52
CA VAL A 807 -3.57 4.76 -17.37
C VAL A 807 -3.96 3.30 -17.54
N ASN A 808 -3.03 2.42 -17.95
CA ASN A 808 -3.29 0.99 -18.13
C ASN A 808 -3.82 0.31 -16.86
N ILE A 809 -3.14 0.52 -15.73
CA ILE A 809 -3.56 -0.01 -14.42
C ILE A 809 -4.93 0.54 -14.02
N SER A 810 -5.28 1.75 -14.47
CA SER A 810 -6.57 2.39 -14.17
C SER A 810 -7.71 2.04 -15.13
N THR A 811 -7.48 1.35 -16.25
CA THR A 811 -8.43 1.31 -17.39
C THR A 811 -9.85 0.88 -17.01
N ALA A 812 -10.01 -0.22 -16.27
CA ALA A 812 -11.33 -0.69 -15.86
C ALA A 812 -12.06 0.31 -14.94
N ILE A 813 -11.32 1.08 -14.14
CA ILE A 813 -11.88 2.08 -13.22
C ILE A 813 -12.28 3.35 -13.98
N LEU A 814 -11.38 3.89 -14.82
CA LEU A 814 -11.61 5.11 -15.62
C LEU A 814 -12.75 4.97 -16.63
N PHE A 815 -12.90 3.78 -17.23
CA PHE A 815 -13.77 3.61 -18.39
C PHE A 815 -14.89 2.58 -18.17
N GLY A 816 -14.70 1.58 -17.31
CA GLY A 816 -15.70 0.53 -17.04
C GLY A 816 -16.75 0.90 -16.00
N LEU A 817 -16.41 1.73 -15.01
CA LEU A 817 -17.41 2.19 -14.03
C LEU A 817 -18.52 3.04 -14.71
N PRO A 818 -19.79 2.93 -14.28
CA PRO A 818 -20.89 3.77 -14.77
C PRO A 818 -20.59 5.27 -14.69
N GLN A 819 -21.19 6.04 -15.60
CA GLN A 819 -21.04 7.51 -15.67
C GLN A 819 -21.48 8.21 -14.37
N ALA A 820 -22.49 7.68 -13.68
CA ALA A 820 -22.93 8.16 -12.36
C ALA A 820 -21.86 7.99 -11.25
N MET A 821 -20.81 7.20 -11.49
CA MET A 821 -19.63 7.07 -10.62
C MET A 821 -18.35 7.64 -11.25
N GLY A 822 -18.48 8.53 -12.25
CA GLY A 822 -17.37 9.24 -12.89
C GLY A 822 -16.61 8.48 -13.98
N GLY A 823 -17.01 7.24 -14.31
CA GLY A 823 -16.44 6.49 -15.43
C GLY A 823 -17.17 6.72 -16.76
N TYR A 824 -17.06 5.77 -17.69
CA TYR A 824 -17.77 5.82 -18.99
C TYR A 824 -18.88 4.78 -19.16
N GLY A 825 -18.93 3.75 -18.31
CA GLY A 825 -19.92 2.67 -18.33
C GLY A 825 -19.70 1.61 -19.40
N TYR A 826 -18.47 1.40 -19.86
CA TYR A 826 -18.17 0.43 -20.92
C TYR A 826 -18.16 -1.02 -20.44
N SER A 827 -18.74 -1.92 -21.24
CA SER A 827 -18.63 -3.37 -21.04
C SER A 827 -17.21 -3.87 -21.28
N PHE A 828 -16.88 -5.07 -20.79
CA PHE A 828 -15.58 -5.71 -21.05
C PHE A 828 -15.24 -5.74 -22.56
N THR A 829 -16.18 -6.13 -23.43
CA THR A 829 -15.98 -6.10 -24.88
C THR A 829 -15.59 -4.71 -25.42
N GLN A 830 -16.22 -3.65 -24.90
CA GLN A 830 -15.90 -2.25 -25.27
C GLN A 830 -14.54 -1.80 -24.72
N LEU A 831 -14.18 -2.22 -23.49
CA LEU A 831 -12.83 -2.02 -22.94
C LEU A 831 -11.78 -2.75 -23.78
N GLY A 832 -12.08 -3.97 -24.26
CA GLY A 832 -11.23 -4.71 -25.22
C GLY A 832 -10.95 -3.89 -26.48
N TYR A 833 -11.98 -3.31 -27.09
CA TYR A 833 -11.83 -2.45 -28.27
C TYR A 833 -11.01 -1.17 -28.01
N LEU A 834 -11.08 -0.55 -26.83
CA LEU A 834 -10.28 0.65 -26.53
C LEU A 834 -8.77 0.40 -26.60
N HIS A 835 -8.29 -0.80 -26.25
CA HIS A 835 -6.85 -1.11 -26.24
C HIS A 835 -6.21 -1.16 -27.63
N PHE A 836 -6.99 -1.22 -28.72
CA PHE A 836 -6.44 -1.02 -30.06
C PHE A 836 -5.86 0.39 -30.25
N ALA A 837 -6.37 1.40 -29.56
CA ALA A 837 -5.91 2.78 -29.70
C ALA A 837 -4.43 2.99 -29.32
N PRO A 838 -3.96 2.59 -28.12
CA PRO A 838 -2.54 2.64 -27.81
C PRO A 838 -1.70 1.65 -28.63
N ILE A 839 -2.20 0.44 -28.96
CA ILE A 839 -1.47 -0.51 -29.81
C ILE A 839 -1.15 0.11 -31.17
N VAL A 840 -2.14 0.68 -31.86
CA VAL A 840 -1.94 1.40 -33.13
C VAL A 840 -0.98 2.59 -32.94
N GLY A 841 -1.08 3.32 -31.83
CA GLY A 841 -0.12 4.37 -31.46
C GLY A 841 1.32 3.87 -31.43
N VAL A 842 1.61 2.77 -30.72
CA VAL A 842 2.96 2.19 -30.63
C VAL A 842 3.44 1.65 -31.98
N PHE A 843 2.58 0.98 -32.76
CA PHE A 843 2.95 0.50 -34.10
C PHE A 843 3.30 1.66 -35.05
N LEU A 844 2.52 2.73 -35.07
CA LEU A 844 2.85 3.95 -35.83
C LEU A 844 4.12 4.63 -35.28
N GLY A 845 4.36 4.55 -33.97
CA GLY A 845 5.57 5.03 -33.31
C GLY A 845 6.84 4.31 -33.77
N GLU A 846 6.82 2.98 -33.84
CA GLU A 846 7.94 2.21 -34.41
C GLU A 846 8.12 2.52 -35.89
N VAL A 847 7.04 2.50 -36.70
CA VAL A 847 7.15 2.78 -38.15
C VAL A 847 7.75 4.17 -38.41
N PHE A 848 7.35 5.20 -37.67
CA PHE A 848 7.96 6.53 -37.76
C PHE A 848 9.42 6.51 -37.24
N GLY A 849 9.64 5.97 -36.04
CA GLY A 849 10.95 5.94 -35.38
C GLY A 849 12.01 5.18 -36.15
N HIS A 850 11.64 4.11 -36.84
CA HIS A 850 12.50 3.26 -37.65
C HIS A 850 13.20 4.06 -38.76
N PHE A 851 12.43 4.86 -39.52
CA PHE A 851 12.99 5.71 -40.57
C PHE A 851 13.57 7.01 -40.02
N PHE A 852 12.96 7.59 -38.98
CA PHE A 852 13.38 8.86 -38.42
C PHE A 852 14.73 8.80 -37.69
N ASN A 853 14.96 7.81 -36.83
CA ASN A 853 16.23 7.64 -36.12
C ASN A 853 17.39 7.33 -37.10
N ASP A 854 17.12 6.57 -38.15
CA ASP A 854 18.04 6.33 -39.27
C ASP A 854 18.39 7.63 -40.02
N HIS A 855 17.38 8.44 -40.36
CA HIS A 855 17.58 9.74 -41.02
C HIS A 855 18.44 10.68 -40.15
N LEU A 856 18.07 10.83 -38.89
CA LEU A 856 18.77 11.67 -37.91
C LEU A 856 20.24 11.25 -37.76
N THR A 857 20.49 9.95 -37.62
CA THR A 857 21.85 9.38 -37.54
C THR A 857 22.66 9.69 -38.81
N ARG A 858 22.12 9.38 -40.00
CA ARG A 858 22.78 9.67 -41.29
C ARG A 858 22.97 11.16 -41.57
N ARG A 859 22.16 12.04 -40.95
CA ARG A 859 22.31 13.49 -41.03
C ARG A 859 23.40 13.99 -40.07
N TYR A 860 23.51 13.41 -38.88
CA TYR A 860 24.57 13.73 -37.92
C TYR A 860 25.95 13.32 -38.46
N VAL A 861 26.10 12.06 -38.87
CA VAL A 861 27.37 11.49 -39.35
C VAL A 861 27.93 12.26 -40.56
N ARG A 862 27.07 12.65 -41.51
CA ARG A 862 27.45 13.49 -42.66
C ARG A 862 27.82 14.93 -42.32
N LYS A 863 27.41 15.44 -41.15
CA LYS A 863 27.79 16.79 -40.68
C LYS A 863 29.07 16.77 -39.82
N HIS A 864 29.43 15.62 -39.25
CA HIS A 864 30.54 15.46 -38.31
C HIS A 864 31.58 14.45 -38.82
N ASN A 865 31.95 14.54 -40.11
CA ASN A 865 33.09 13.84 -40.72
C ASN A 865 33.13 12.31 -40.49
N GLY A 866 31.99 11.62 -40.49
CA GLY A 866 31.92 10.17 -40.31
C GLY A 866 31.84 9.70 -38.84
N VAL A 867 31.96 10.62 -37.88
CA VAL A 867 31.87 10.36 -36.43
C VAL A 867 30.42 10.42 -35.95
N PHE A 868 30.04 9.46 -35.12
CA PHE A 868 28.73 9.42 -34.45
C PHE A 868 28.88 9.57 -32.93
N GLU A 869 28.15 10.52 -32.33
CA GLU A 869 28.05 10.68 -30.88
C GLU A 869 26.68 10.23 -30.35
N PRO A 870 26.61 9.55 -29.19
CA PRO A 870 25.36 9.13 -28.57
C PRO A 870 24.31 10.25 -28.41
N GLU A 871 24.72 11.44 -27.98
CA GLU A 871 23.82 12.58 -27.68
C GLU A 871 22.90 12.95 -28.84
N ALA A 872 23.30 12.70 -30.10
CA ALA A 872 22.48 12.92 -31.29
C ALA A 872 21.08 12.27 -31.18
N ARG A 873 20.99 11.09 -30.53
CA ARG A 873 19.74 10.33 -30.33
C ARG A 873 18.71 11.07 -29.47
N LEU A 874 19.15 11.95 -28.56
CA LEU A 874 18.26 12.68 -27.64
C LEU A 874 17.33 13.64 -28.39
N THR A 875 17.67 14.05 -29.62
CA THR A 875 16.82 14.88 -30.48
C THR A 875 15.42 14.29 -30.71
N THR A 876 15.31 12.96 -30.78
CA THR A 876 14.01 12.28 -30.98
C THR A 876 13.05 12.47 -29.78
N ILE A 877 13.57 12.71 -28.57
CA ILE A 877 12.78 12.80 -27.34
C ILE A 877 11.94 14.10 -27.30
N TYR A 878 12.45 15.21 -27.82
CA TYR A 878 11.67 16.45 -27.92
C TYR A 878 10.49 16.31 -28.90
N ILE A 879 10.69 15.56 -29.98
CA ILE A 879 9.66 15.28 -30.98
C ILE A 879 8.60 14.34 -30.40
N SER A 880 9.00 13.38 -29.56
CA SER A 880 8.07 12.46 -28.90
C SER A 880 7.27 13.09 -27.76
N ALA A 881 7.82 14.11 -27.08
CA ALA A 881 7.12 14.82 -26.01
C ALA A 881 5.87 15.57 -26.51
N ILE A 882 5.89 16.13 -27.73
CA ILE A 882 4.77 16.88 -28.32
C ILE A 882 3.46 16.07 -28.33
N PRO A 883 3.39 14.86 -28.96
CA PRO A 883 2.18 14.04 -28.92
C PRO A 883 1.90 13.44 -27.53
N MET A 884 2.90 13.23 -26.67
CA MET A 884 2.66 12.79 -25.28
C MET A 884 1.90 13.83 -24.46
N ILE A 885 2.31 15.10 -24.54
CA ILE A 885 1.71 16.24 -23.84
C ILE A 885 0.28 16.47 -24.36
N ALA A 886 0.12 16.55 -25.69
CA ALA A 886 -1.18 16.74 -26.30
C ALA A 886 -2.13 15.54 -26.04
N GLY A 887 -1.61 14.31 -26.03
CA GLY A 887 -2.37 13.10 -25.72
C GLY A 887 -2.90 13.09 -24.28
N LEU A 888 -2.07 13.41 -23.29
CA LEU A 888 -2.48 13.49 -21.88
C LEU A 888 -3.51 14.61 -21.66
N VAL A 889 -3.30 15.81 -22.23
CA VAL A 889 -4.26 16.92 -22.12
C VAL A 889 -5.61 16.55 -22.74
N LEU A 890 -5.61 15.90 -23.91
CA LEU A 890 -6.83 15.45 -24.58
C LEU A 890 -7.56 14.37 -23.76
N MET A 891 -6.84 13.40 -23.17
CA MET A 891 -7.43 12.41 -22.27
C MET A 891 -8.02 13.04 -21.00
N GLY A 892 -7.32 14.00 -20.37
CA GLY A 892 -7.80 14.71 -19.20
C GLY A 892 -9.08 15.49 -19.45
N GLN A 893 -9.10 16.27 -20.55
CA GLN A 893 -10.29 17.00 -21.00
C GLN A 893 -11.44 16.05 -21.38
N ALA A 894 -11.13 14.90 -21.99
CA ALA A 894 -12.13 13.88 -22.30
C ALA A 894 -12.74 13.27 -21.03
N LEU A 895 -11.92 12.85 -20.06
CA LEU A 895 -12.38 12.31 -18.78
C LEU A 895 -13.24 13.33 -18.02
N HIS A 896 -12.76 14.57 -17.85
CA HIS A 896 -13.47 15.58 -17.06
C HIS A 896 -14.79 16.07 -17.69
N LYS A 897 -14.88 16.12 -19.02
CA LYS A 897 -16.09 16.62 -19.73
C LYS A 897 -16.94 15.51 -20.36
N HIS A 898 -16.64 14.24 -20.05
CA HIS A 898 -17.26 13.05 -20.65
C HIS A 898 -17.41 13.14 -22.19
N LEU A 899 -16.32 13.53 -22.87
CA LEU A 899 -16.30 13.70 -24.33
C LEU A 899 -16.42 12.37 -25.08
N SER A 900 -16.68 12.43 -26.39
CA SER A 900 -16.78 11.24 -27.25
C SER A 900 -15.55 10.31 -27.14
N VAL A 901 -15.79 8.99 -27.26
CA VAL A 901 -14.80 7.90 -27.40
C VAL A 901 -13.59 8.30 -28.25
N ALA A 902 -13.82 9.02 -29.35
CA ALA A 902 -12.79 9.46 -30.28
C ALA A 902 -11.68 10.30 -29.61
N ALA A 903 -12.02 11.12 -28.60
CA ALA A 903 -11.03 11.92 -27.86
C ALA A 903 -10.12 11.03 -26.99
N ILE A 904 -10.67 10.00 -26.34
CA ILE A 904 -9.89 8.99 -25.60
C ILE A 904 -8.98 8.21 -26.55
N VAL A 905 -9.55 7.70 -27.66
CA VAL A 905 -8.82 6.92 -28.67
C VAL A 905 -7.65 7.70 -29.26
N VAL A 906 -7.89 8.94 -29.71
CA VAL A 906 -6.83 9.79 -30.26
C VAL A 906 -5.81 10.18 -29.17
N GLY A 907 -6.25 10.59 -27.99
CA GLY A 907 -5.36 11.01 -26.90
C GLY A 907 -4.45 9.89 -26.42
N TRP A 908 -4.99 8.69 -26.21
CA TRP A 908 -4.25 7.52 -25.75
C TRP A 908 -3.30 7.00 -26.83
N GLY A 909 -3.72 6.97 -28.10
CA GLY A 909 -2.89 6.64 -29.25
C GLY A 909 -1.71 7.61 -29.43
N MET A 910 -1.95 8.93 -29.31
CA MET A 910 -0.90 9.95 -29.35
C MET A 910 0.11 9.81 -28.20
N HIS A 911 -0.36 9.52 -26.98
CA HIS A 911 0.53 9.28 -25.85
C HIS A 911 1.40 8.03 -26.06
N ALA A 912 0.80 6.92 -26.47
CA ALA A 912 1.51 5.66 -26.71
C ALA A 912 2.51 5.75 -27.89
N PHE A 913 2.18 6.50 -28.94
CA PHE A 913 3.10 6.84 -30.05
C PHE A 913 4.37 7.54 -29.55
N GLY A 914 4.22 8.57 -28.71
CA GLY A 914 5.36 9.30 -28.17
C GLY A 914 6.18 8.48 -27.16
N ILE A 915 5.51 7.65 -26.34
CA ILE A 915 6.20 6.69 -25.45
C ILE A 915 7.13 5.78 -26.25
N MET A 916 6.67 5.20 -27.36
CA MET A 916 7.49 4.33 -28.21
C MET A 916 8.77 5.02 -28.70
N LEU A 917 8.64 6.24 -29.22
CA LEU A 917 9.77 7.04 -29.70
C LEU A 917 10.76 7.40 -28.57
N ALA A 918 10.24 7.79 -27.41
CA ALA A 918 11.07 8.11 -26.23
C ALA A 918 11.86 6.87 -25.76
N SER A 919 11.19 5.71 -25.64
CA SER A 919 11.81 4.47 -25.19
C SER A 919 12.94 3.99 -26.12
N VAL A 920 12.73 3.99 -27.44
CA VAL A 920 13.77 3.59 -28.40
C VAL A 920 14.96 4.55 -28.37
N ALA A 921 14.71 5.87 -28.24
CA ALA A 921 15.76 6.88 -28.13
C ALA A 921 16.58 6.74 -26.84
N VAL A 922 15.93 6.57 -25.68
CA VAL A 922 16.56 6.38 -24.37
C VAL A 922 17.37 5.07 -24.33
N ALA A 923 16.77 3.94 -24.72
CA ALA A 923 17.45 2.64 -24.72
C ALA A 923 18.70 2.64 -25.62
N SER A 924 18.60 3.26 -26.80
CA SER A 924 19.73 3.36 -27.73
C SER A 924 20.79 4.37 -27.27
N TYR A 925 20.40 5.47 -26.60
CA TYR A 925 21.35 6.43 -26.02
C TYR A 925 22.17 5.77 -24.90
N LEU A 926 21.52 5.11 -23.96
CA LEU A 926 22.19 4.53 -22.78
C LEU A 926 23.13 3.39 -23.17
N LEU A 927 22.76 2.56 -24.16
CA LEU A 927 23.63 1.53 -24.73
C LEU A 927 24.88 2.13 -25.40
N ASP A 928 24.73 3.16 -26.23
CA ASP A 928 25.85 3.75 -26.96
C ASP A 928 26.74 4.63 -26.07
N ALA A 929 26.18 5.19 -24.99
CA ALA A 929 26.92 5.95 -23.97
C ALA A 929 27.77 5.05 -23.05
N TYR A 930 27.30 3.84 -22.71
CA TYR A 930 27.99 2.89 -21.82
C TYR A 930 27.98 1.46 -22.40
N PRO A 931 28.63 1.22 -23.55
CA PRO A 931 28.52 -0.03 -24.30
C PRO A 931 29.16 -1.25 -23.61
N SER A 932 30.01 -1.06 -22.59
CA SER A 932 30.55 -2.17 -21.80
C SER A 932 29.46 -2.91 -21.00
N ALA A 933 28.43 -2.21 -20.53
CA ALA A 933 27.44 -2.71 -19.57
C ALA A 933 25.98 -2.69 -20.08
N PRO A 934 25.64 -3.54 -21.07
CA PRO A 934 24.37 -3.49 -21.81
C PRO A 934 23.16 -4.04 -21.03
N ALA A 935 23.36 -5.02 -20.14
CA ALA A 935 22.28 -5.58 -19.33
C ALA A 935 21.92 -4.60 -18.22
N GLU A 936 22.92 -3.92 -17.70
CA GLU A 936 22.87 -3.01 -16.57
C GLU A 936 22.16 -1.70 -16.93
N VAL A 937 22.46 -1.09 -18.09
CA VAL A 937 21.68 0.06 -18.58
C VAL A 937 20.23 -0.31 -18.94
N CYS A 938 20.00 -1.50 -19.49
CA CYS A 938 18.66 -2.01 -19.82
C CYS A 938 17.84 -2.27 -18.55
N GLY A 939 18.47 -2.89 -17.55
CA GLY A 939 17.95 -3.10 -16.21
C GLY A 939 17.54 -1.81 -15.53
N LEU A 940 18.46 -0.85 -15.40
CA LEU A 940 18.18 0.44 -14.78
C LEU A 940 17.11 1.23 -15.54
N THR A 941 17.04 1.11 -16.87
CA THR A 941 15.93 1.67 -17.68
C THR A 941 14.59 1.06 -17.26
N ASN A 942 14.50 -0.26 -17.10
CA ASN A 942 13.27 -0.92 -16.65
C ASN A 942 12.93 -0.62 -15.17
N VAL A 943 13.94 -0.49 -14.31
CA VAL A 943 13.77 -0.11 -12.90
C VAL A 943 13.12 1.26 -12.79
N PHE A 944 13.65 2.29 -13.45
CA PHE A 944 13.05 3.63 -13.43
C PHE A 944 11.68 3.65 -14.14
N ARG A 945 11.50 2.88 -15.22
CA ARG A 945 10.20 2.69 -15.89
C ARG A 945 9.13 2.18 -14.91
N ALA A 946 9.38 1.05 -14.26
CA ALA A 946 8.43 0.39 -13.36
C ALA A 946 8.24 1.15 -12.03
N LEU A 947 9.32 1.72 -11.46
CA LEU A 947 9.24 2.59 -10.28
C LEU A 947 8.44 3.87 -10.54
N SER A 948 8.41 4.37 -11.77
CA SER A 948 7.54 5.50 -12.12
C SER A 948 6.06 5.09 -12.09
N GLY A 949 5.73 3.98 -12.76
CA GLY A 949 4.36 3.55 -13.01
C GLY A 949 3.61 2.97 -11.82
N PHE A 950 4.26 2.15 -10.97
CA PHE A 950 3.58 1.49 -9.85
C PHE A 950 2.93 2.49 -8.87
N SER A 951 3.57 3.64 -8.69
CA SER A 951 3.12 4.69 -7.77
C SER A 951 1.76 5.26 -8.21
N VAL A 952 1.56 5.43 -9.52
CA VAL A 952 0.39 6.08 -10.12
C VAL A 952 -0.90 5.32 -9.84
N GLY A 953 -0.84 3.99 -9.75
CA GLY A 953 -1.99 3.14 -9.42
C GLY A 953 -2.59 3.40 -8.04
N TYR A 954 -1.83 3.95 -7.08
CA TYR A 954 -2.33 4.29 -5.74
C TYR A 954 -3.02 5.67 -5.67
N TYR A 955 -2.57 6.65 -6.47
CA TYR A 955 -3.03 8.04 -6.32
C TYR A 955 -3.79 8.61 -7.50
N GLN A 956 -3.74 8.03 -8.71
CA GLN A 956 -4.37 8.65 -9.89
C GLN A 956 -5.90 8.77 -9.77
N GLN A 957 -6.58 7.75 -9.21
CA GLN A 957 -8.03 7.81 -9.01
C GLN A 957 -8.43 8.82 -7.91
N PRO A 958 -7.85 8.79 -6.69
CA PRO A 958 -8.08 9.85 -5.70
C PRO A 958 -7.73 11.25 -6.19
N TRP A 959 -6.67 11.41 -7.00
CA TRP A 959 -6.23 12.70 -7.52
C TRP A 959 -7.22 13.27 -8.54
N GLY A 960 -7.57 12.50 -9.57
CA GLY A 960 -8.54 12.91 -10.59
C GLY A 960 -9.93 13.20 -10.00
N ALA A 961 -10.40 12.39 -9.04
CA ALA A 961 -11.65 12.62 -8.32
C ALA A 961 -11.62 13.88 -7.43
N LYS A 962 -10.46 14.23 -6.85
CA LYS A 962 -10.33 15.38 -5.92
C LYS A 962 -10.19 16.74 -6.62
N VAL A 963 -9.51 16.82 -7.77
CA VAL A 963 -9.20 18.11 -8.43
C VAL A 963 -9.69 18.23 -9.87
N GLY A 964 -10.33 17.19 -10.41
CA GLY A 964 -10.66 17.08 -11.83
C GLY A 964 -9.60 16.31 -12.61
N TYR A 965 -10.06 15.42 -13.50
CA TYR A 965 -9.17 14.64 -14.38
C TYR A 965 -8.41 15.52 -15.39
N ASP A 966 -8.94 16.69 -15.73
CA ASP A 966 -8.27 17.66 -16.60
C ASP A 966 -7.09 18.35 -15.89
N VAL A 967 -7.27 18.78 -14.64
CA VAL A 967 -6.18 19.32 -13.80
C VAL A 967 -5.15 18.23 -13.50
N SER A 968 -5.60 17.00 -13.20
CA SER A 968 -4.70 15.87 -12.95
C SER A 968 -3.85 15.53 -14.19
N PHE A 969 -4.45 15.18 -15.33
CA PHE A 969 -3.70 14.84 -16.54
C PHE A 969 -2.99 16.04 -17.16
N GLY A 970 -3.51 17.26 -16.99
CA GLY A 970 -2.80 18.50 -17.35
C GLY A 970 -1.51 18.66 -16.55
N THR A 971 -1.52 18.33 -15.26
CA THR A 971 -0.30 18.31 -14.42
C THR A 971 0.66 17.22 -14.87
N GLN A 972 0.16 16.03 -15.24
CA GLN A 972 1.00 14.97 -15.83
C GLN A 972 1.68 15.45 -17.12
N ALA A 973 0.96 16.14 -18.00
CA ALA A 973 1.51 16.74 -19.21
C ALA A 973 2.58 17.81 -18.90
N CYS A 974 2.38 18.64 -17.87
CA CYS A 974 3.41 19.57 -17.39
C CYS A 974 4.66 18.86 -16.86
N ILE A 975 4.53 17.68 -16.23
CA ILE A 975 5.68 16.87 -15.79
C ILE A 975 6.43 16.28 -17.00
N VAL A 976 5.72 15.84 -18.05
CA VAL A 976 6.34 15.42 -19.33
C VAL A 976 7.06 16.60 -20.01
N ALA A 977 6.52 17.81 -19.93
CA ALA A 977 7.21 19.01 -20.44
C ALA A 977 8.47 19.34 -19.61
N ALA A 978 8.40 19.26 -18.29
CA ALA A 978 9.52 19.55 -17.39
C ALA A 978 10.70 18.59 -17.56
N SER A 979 10.47 17.32 -17.91
CA SER A 979 11.55 16.35 -18.13
C SER A 979 12.45 16.72 -19.34
N MET A 980 11.93 17.49 -20.31
CA MET A 980 12.72 18.00 -21.44
C MET A 980 13.85 18.92 -21.00
N ILE A 981 13.76 19.56 -19.83
CA ILE A 981 14.84 20.38 -19.25
C ILE A 981 16.05 19.49 -18.89
N LEU A 982 15.80 18.31 -18.33
CA LEU A 982 16.84 17.33 -18.00
C LEU A 982 17.49 16.77 -19.28
N ILE A 983 16.68 16.45 -20.30
CA ILE A 983 17.19 16.03 -21.61
C ILE A 983 17.99 17.16 -22.28
N ALA A 984 17.60 18.43 -22.14
CA ALA A 984 18.37 19.58 -22.63
C ALA A 984 19.73 19.75 -21.92
N ILE A 985 19.79 19.52 -20.60
CA ILE A 985 21.05 19.49 -19.86
C ILE A 985 21.96 18.38 -20.40
N VAL A 986 21.46 17.16 -20.58
CA VAL A 986 22.26 16.04 -21.13
C VAL A 986 22.64 16.27 -22.60
N HIS A 987 21.75 16.81 -23.44
CA HIS A 987 22.06 17.12 -24.83
C HIS A 987 23.11 18.25 -24.94
N ARG A 988 23.17 19.18 -23.98
CA ARG A 988 24.12 20.31 -23.99
C ARG A 988 25.48 20.00 -23.33
N PHE A 989 25.51 19.12 -22.32
CA PHE A 989 26.70 18.84 -21.49
C PHE A 989 27.08 17.35 -21.39
N GLY A 990 26.29 16.44 -21.99
CA GLY A 990 26.44 14.98 -21.86
C GLY A 990 27.82 14.47 -22.23
N HIS A 991 28.38 14.90 -23.36
CA HIS A 991 29.75 14.60 -23.76
C HIS A 991 30.77 14.94 -22.66
N GLN A 992 30.75 16.18 -22.14
CA GLN A 992 31.67 16.64 -21.10
C GLN A 992 31.51 15.85 -19.81
N LEU A 993 30.28 15.46 -19.45
CA LEU A 993 30.00 14.63 -18.29
C LEU A 993 30.46 13.18 -18.49
N ARG A 994 30.28 12.60 -19.69
CA ARG A 994 30.78 11.25 -20.05
C ARG A 994 32.31 11.19 -19.96
N LEU A 995 33.01 12.22 -20.46
CA LEU A 995 34.46 12.36 -20.28
C LEU A 995 34.84 12.47 -18.78
N LYS A 996 34.26 13.44 -18.06
CA LYS A 996 34.61 13.74 -16.66
C LYS A 996 34.40 12.55 -15.70
N PHE A 997 33.34 11.77 -15.90
CA PHE A 997 33.03 10.63 -15.02
C PHE A 997 33.49 9.27 -15.57
N GLY A 998 34.05 9.24 -16.79
CA GLY A 998 34.72 8.09 -17.41
C GLY A 998 33.81 6.93 -17.83
N GLN A 999 34.32 6.13 -18.76
CA GLN A 999 33.76 4.81 -19.09
C GLN A 999 33.92 3.82 -17.91
N ILE A 1000 33.43 2.58 -18.10
CA ILE A 1000 33.43 1.53 -17.10
C ILE A 1000 34.24 0.34 -17.63
N ARG A 1001 35.25 -0.03 -16.84
CA ARG A 1001 36.03 -1.27 -16.95
C ARG A 1001 35.42 -2.26 -15.95
#